data_AF-A0A1V4I1F4-F1
#
_entry.id   AF-A0A1V4I1F4-F1
#
_cell.length_a   1.000
_cell.length_b   1.000
_cell.length_c   1.000
_cell.angle_alpha   90.00
_cell.angle_beta   90.00
_cell.angle_gamma   90.00
#
_symmetry.space_group_name_H-M   'P 1'
#
loop_
_entity.id
_entity.type
_entity.pdbx_description
1 polymer ?
#
loop_
_entity_poly.entity_id
_entity_poly.type
_entity_poly.pdbx_seq_one_letter_code
_entity_poly.pdbx_strand_id
1 'polypeptide(L)'
;MVLGPVTDNQDRAAYSSYVMLERMAAQALTAKDYFAAFKYADRRCRVDPSSAAHCFVLRAEANWRLERKEAAMADLAEALLVDPSDLAANRRMFAWATDDRRRTAAADLIGRDSNPAVLRLAIEELRQAGYRHWAAYSVFDNHVTGWIAWTTANAVEVSVGVENGALISQLEPDPFHPLASVDVQAAAFLVRRPTSRAPQTLTLTCDGEIFRVRRLAPNLSSPPDLPSQACRSTASRSDTSPPTVIVPVYRDVAATLDCFDSLIKARASNTTGKLSFRILAIDDTSPEPELRRYLSELAARGTIDLLVNESNLGFVGAINRALENVLAGDVVLLNSDTIVPPDFVERLADVARSTPDIGTVTPLSNNGDIFSFPVPNNVNPMQSYEGILEINRIASIANAGDVTDVPSGIGFCLYVTRDCLKAIGALSENFERGYLEDVDLCLRARGKGFRNVCAPSVYVGHHGSKSFQHEKRRLVLRNLEVLDQRFPDYRRECRAFEIADPLRPARAKLDRALTWPCQPSVLILGNRRRFAVAEERARHLGERGERAIFLSRERDVIHVRAADGSSPQAIQLNVGTETGATEAAAIITRLHPERVEVFEPNPLPQLIDLIRKLGLPIHPWLTAGTLSEAITSLPDETQLFVPGKNAQAFAKARWPERKIVLQDWPTRPLTVEPIHGASRSVAIVPSEPSPASFRLIRRLVDDLRRSIVVAGVTCDDERLMSCTNVFVTGRIAASEIGDVLAPHNPGWLLTDFDEPAFGHPLIETARRASIPVAYRDWSAGSVKPRKGDLAIPANADEEEFIDAVIAWAGLS
;
A
#
# COMPACT_ATOMS: atom_id res chain seq x y z
N MET A 1 -4.04 3.53 -29.09
CA MET A 1 -5.19 2.74 -28.62
C MET A 1 -6.43 3.37 -29.24
N VAL A 2 -6.90 2.86 -30.38
CA VAL A 2 -8.07 3.40 -31.08
C VAL A 2 -9.26 2.55 -30.67
N LEU A 3 -10.05 3.05 -29.72
CA LEU A 3 -11.36 2.48 -29.43
C LEU A 3 -12.33 3.07 -30.47
N GLY A 4 -13.02 2.19 -31.20
CA GLY A 4 -13.91 2.57 -32.32
C GLY A 4 -15.09 3.46 -31.92
N PRO A 5 -15.79 4.05 -32.91
CA PRO A 5 -16.91 4.95 -32.66
C PRO A 5 -18.13 4.23 -32.11
N VAL A 6 -18.90 4.93 -31.26
CA VAL A 6 -20.14 4.46 -30.64
C VAL A 6 -21.29 4.51 -31.64
N THR A 7 -21.98 3.40 -31.85
CA THR A 7 -23.32 3.37 -32.46
C THR A 7 -24.35 2.92 -31.43
N ASP A 8 -25.22 3.87 -31.08
CA ASP A 8 -26.57 3.74 -30.52
C ASP A 8 -26.84 3.13 -29.12
N ASN A 9 -27.95 3.60 -28.56
CA ASN A 9 -28.34 3.79 -27.16
C ASN A 9 -28.44 2.56 -26.21
N GLN A 10 -27.93 1.38 -26.56
CA GLN A 10 -28.09 0.16 -25.73
C GLN A 10 -26.86 -0.28 -24.93
N ASP A 11 -25.68 0.28 -25.21
CA ASP A 11 -24.41 -0.12 -24.53
C ASP A 11 -24.08 0.68 -23.25
N ARG A 12 -24.94 1.61 -22.82
CA ARG A 12 -24.70 2.44 -21.61
C ARG A 12 -24.75 1.66 -20.30
N ALA A 13 -25.32 0.45 -20.28
CA ALA A 13 -25.56 -0.30 -19.03
C ALA A 13 -24.43 -1.27 -18.62
N ALA A 14 -23.37 -1.43 -19.44
CA ALA A 14 -22.38 -2.50 -19.24
C ALA A 14 -20.95 -2.05 -18.88
N TYR A 15 -20.66 -0.74 -18.87
CA TYR A 15 -19.33 -0.24 -18.52
C TYR A 15 -19.32 0.38 -17.13
N SER A 16 -18.47 -0.14 -16.24
CA SER A 16 -18.24 0.47 -14.93
C SER A 16 -17.77 1.93 -15.09
N SER A 17 -18.26 2.83 -14.25
CA SER A 17 -18.10 4.29 -14.39
C SER A 17 -16.64 4.77 -14.51
N TYR A 18 -15.68 4.04 -13.96
CA TYR A 18 -14.26 4.36 -14.10
C TYR A 18 -13.73 4.16 -15.54
N VAL A 19 -14.22 3.17 -16.29
CA VAL A 19 -13.83 2.93 -17.70
C VAL A 19 -14.31 4.07 -18.60
N MET A 20 -15.49 4.62 -18.30
CA MET A 20 -16.04 5.79 -18.98
C MET A 20 -15.10 6.99 -18.83
N LEU A 21 -14.62 7.27 -17.61
CA LEU A 21 -13.70 8.38 -17.34
C LEU A 21 -12.39 8.25 -18.13
N GLU A 22 -11.82 7.05 -18.22
CA GLU A 22 -10.61 6.79 -19.00
C GLU A 22 -10.81 7.07 -20.49
N ARG A 23 -11.95 6.61 -21.05
CA ARG A 23 -12.31 6.90 -22.45
C ARG A 23 -12.50 8.39 -22.70
N MET A 24 -13.20 9.09 -21.80
CA MET A 24 -13.42 10.53 -21.91
C MET A 24 -12.11 11.32 -21.83
N ALA A 25 -11.20 10.94 -20.93
CA ALA A 25 -9.86 11.54 -20.85
C ALA A 25 -9.09 11.36 -22.17
N ALA A 26 -9.06 10.13 -22.72
CA ALA A 26 -8.37 9.83 -23.97
C ALA A 26 -8.99 10.56 -25.19
N GLN A 27 -10.31 10.65 -25.26
CA GLN A 27 -11.04 11.40 -26.30
C GLN A 27 -10.72 12.89 -26.21
N ALA A 28 -10.72 13.47 -25.01
CA ALA A 28 -10.38 14.87 -24.79
C ALA A 28 -8.92 15.19 -25.18
N LEU A 29 -7.96 14.30 -24.86
CA LEU A 29 -6.57 14.42 -25.33
C LEU A 29 -6.49 14.43 -26.86
N THR A 30 -7.26 13.55 -27.52
CA THR A 30 -7.31 13.44 -28.98
C THR A 30 -7.91 14.70 -29.61
N ALA A 31 -8.97 15.25 -29.00
CA ALA A 31 -9.60 16.51 -29.38
C ALA A 31 -8.76 17.76 -29.04
N LYS A 32 -7.60 17.59 -28.39
CA LYS A 32 -6.74 18.67 -27.85
C LYS A 32 -7.41 19.55 -26.80
N ASP A 33 -8.47 19.05 -26.15
CA ASP A 33 -9.03 19.65 -24.95
C ASP A 33 -8.29 19.09 -23.73
N TYR A 34 -7.10 19.62 -23.49
CA TYR A 34 -6.20 19.13 -22.43
C TYR A 34 -6.75 19.39 -21.03
N PHE A 35 -7.62 20.37 -20.89
CA PHE A 35 -8.23 20.72 -19.62
C PHE A 35 -9.36 19.76 -19.26
N ALA A 36 -10.22 19.39 -20.22
CA ALA A 36 -11.17 18.30 -20.03
C ALA A 36 -10.46 16.97 -19.79
N ALA A 37 -9.37 16.70 -20.53
CA ALA A 37 -8.55 15.51 -20.32
C ALA A 37 -8.02 15.42 -18.88
N PHE A 38 -7.47 16.51 -18.36
CA PHE A 38 -7.00 16.58 -16.97
C PHE A 38 -8.12 16.24 -15.99
N LYS A 39 -9.29 16.90 -16.10
CA LYS A 39 -10.41 16.67 -15.18
C LYS A 39 -10.84 15.20 -15.11
N TYR A 40 -11.03 14.56 -16.26
CA TYR A 40 -11.44 13.15 -16.31
C TYR A 40 -10.37 12.21 -15.75
N ALA A 41 -9.10 12.42 -16.12
CA ALA A 41 -7.99 11.61 -15.62
C ALA A 41 -7.79 11.79 -14.11
N ASP A 42 -7.90 13.03 -13.62
CA ASP A 42 -7.75 13.39 -12.22
C ASP A 42 -8.85 12.81 -11.33
N ARG A 43 -10.12 12.83 -11.80
CA ARG A 43 -11.20 12.09 -11.13
C ARG A 43 -10.93 10.59 -11.16
N ARG A 44 -10.53 10.02 -12.30
CA ARG A 44 -10.24 8.58 -12.41
C ARG A 44 -9.17 8.16 -11.39
N CYS A 45 -8.16 9.00 -11.17
CA CYS A 45 -7.12 8.77 -10.18
C CYS A 45 -7.64 8.68 -8.72
N ARG A 46 -8.84 9.22 -8.43
CA ARG A 46 -9.43 9.34 -7.09
C ARG A 46 -10.59 8.39 -6.78
N VAL A 47 -11.04 7.59 -7.76
CA VAL A 47 -12.22 6.72 -7.63
C VAL A 47 -11.79 5.25 -7.63
N ASP A 48 -12.44 4.45 -6.78
CA ASP A 48 -12.20 3.01 -6.69
C ASP A 48 -12.70 2.24 -7.94
N PRO A 49 -12.06 1.12 -8.31
CA PRO A 49 -10.87 0.53 -7.70
C PRO A 49 -9.60 1.36 -7.96
N SER A 50 -8.57 1.12 -7.13
CA SER A 50 -7.30 1.83 -7.17
C SER A 50 -6.77 1.99 -8.61
N SER A 51 -6.27 3.19 -8.88
CA SER A 51 -5.94 3.65 -10.22
C SER A 51 -4.75 2.88 -10.80
N ALA A 52 -4.94 2.28 -11.97
CA ALA A 52 -3.87 1.64 -12.73
C ALA A 52 -2.91 2.68 -13.32
N ALA A 53 -1.69 2.28 -13.67
CA ALA A 53 -0.63 3.18 -14.12
C ALA A 53 -1.06 4.07 -15.30
N HIS A 54 -1.82 3.53 -16.26
CA HIS A 54 -2.31 4.30 -17.42
C HIS A 54 -3.20 5.48 -17.05
N CYS A 55 -3.87 5.45 -15.89
CA CYS A 55 -4.68 6.58 -15.39
C CYS A 55 -3.79 7.80 -15.09
N PHE A 56 -2.68 7.56 -14.41
CA PHE A 56 -1.67 8.59 -14.14
C PHE A 56 -0.97 9.03 -15.41
N VAL A 57 -0.73 8.13 -16.38
CA VAL A 57 -0.18 8.51 -17.69
C VAL A 57 -1.11 9.47 -18.45
N LEU A 58 -2.42 9.23 -18.43
CA LEU A 58 -3.41 10.15 -19.04
C LEU A 58 -3.37 11.53 -18.36
N ARG A 59 -3.28 11.57 -17.03
CA ARG A 59 -3.16 12.82 -16.27
C ARG A 59 -1.84 13.53 -16.54
N ALA A 60 -0.74 12.79 -16.62
CA ALA A 60 0.58 13.30 -16.95
C ALA A 60 0.61 13.96 -18.34
N GLU A 61 0.01 13.32 -19.35
CA GLU A 61 -0.13 13.89 -20.70
C GLU A 61 -0.92 15.18 -20.70
N ALA A 62 -2.05 15.22 -19.98
CA ALA A 62 -2.84 16.43 -19.86
C ALA A 62 -2.03 17.56 -19.18
N ASN A 63 -1.38 17.26 -18.05
CA ASN A 63 -0.52 18.20 -17.32
C ASN A 63 0.65 18.70 -18.19
N TRP A 64 1.29 17.83 -18.95
CA TRP A 64 2.39 18.20 -19.83
C TRP A 64 1.95 19.19 -20.91
N ARG A 65 0.78 18.96 -21.51
CA ARG A 65 0.18 19.84 -22.54
C ARG A 65 -0.36 21.14 -21.97
N LEU A 66 -0.69 21.17 -20.68
CA LEU A 66 -1.05 22.37 -19.91
C LEU A 66 0.18 23.10 -19.34
N GLU A 67 1.40 22.73 -19.76
CA GLU A 67 2.68 23.29 -19.28
C GLU A 67 2.98 23.08 -17.78
N ARG A 68 2.23 22.20 -17.11
CA ARG A 68 2.43 21.78 -15.71
C ARG A 68 3.46 20.65 -15.63
N LYS A 69 4.69 20.92 -16.05
CA LYS A 69 5.73 19.91 -16.23
C LYS A 69 6.07 19.14 -14.96
N GLU A 70 6.20 19.82 -13.82
CA GLU A 70 6.52 19.15 -12.55
C GLU A 70 5.40 18.18 -12.13
N ALA A 71 4.13 18.60 -12.24
CA ALA A 71 2.99 17.74 -11.98
C ALA A 71 2.93 16.54 -12.95
N ALA A 72 3.24 16.75 -14.24
CA ALA A 72 3.33 15.66 -15.20
C ALA A 72 4.43 14.64 -14.85
N MET A 73 5.59 15.12 -14.40
CA MET A 73 6.68 14.25 -13.95
C MET A 73 6.32 13.50 -12.66
N ALA A 74 5.61 14.14 -11.73
CA ALA A 74 5.09 13.49 -10.53
C ALA A 74 4.05 12.41 -10.87
N ASP A 75 3.15 12.67 -11.82
CA ASP A 75 2.20 11.67 -12.32
C ASP A 75 2.89 10.48 -12.98
N LEU A 76 3.93 10.71 -13.79
CA LEU A 76 4.71 9.59 -14.35
C LEU A 76 5.46 8.81 -13.28
N ALA A 77 5.98 9.49 -12.26
CA ALA A 77 6.62 8.81 -11.14
C ALA A 77 5.60 7.94 -10.39
N GLU A 78 4.39 8.43 -10.15
CA GLU A 78 3.31 7.66 -9.55
C GLU A 78 2.86 6.51 -10.45
N ALA A 79 2.76 6.73 -11.77
CA ALA A 79 2.46 5.67 -12.74
C ALA A 79 3.48 4.53 -12.66
N LEU A 80 4.78 4.86 -12.62
CA LEU A 80 5.87 3.90 -12.49
C LEU A 80 6.02 3.34 -11.06
N LEU A 81 5.46 4.02 -10.06
CA LEU A 81 5.30 3.49 -8.72
C LEU A 81 4.16 2.47 -8.71
N VAL A 82 3.10 2.65 -9.51
CA VAL A 82 1.97 1.72 -9.64
C VAL A 82 2.29 0.49 -10.50
N ASP A 83 2.82 0.71 -11.70
CA ASP A 83 3.34 -0.32 -12.59
C ASP A 83 4.66 0.17 -13.20
N PRO A 84 5.80 -0.25 -12.63
CA PRO A 84 7.12 0.08 -13.16
C PRO A 84 7.36 -0.45 -14.58
N SER A 85 6.52 -1.36 -15.05
CA SER A 85 6.57 -1.91 -16.40
C SER A 85 5.68 -1.28 -17.44
N ASP A 86 4.92 -0.27 -17.05
CA ASP A 86 4.09 0.46 -17.99
C ASP A 86 4.95 1.11 -19.10
N LEU A 87 4.76 0.63 -20.32
CA LEU A 87 5.52 1.06 -21.49
C LEU A 87 5.23 2.53 -21.84
N ALA A 88 3.98 2.97 -21.62
CA ALA A 88 3.58 4.33 -21.94
C ALA A 88 4.23 5.33 -20.98
N ALA A 89 4.27 5.03 -19.69
CA ALA A 89 4.92 5.82 -18.66
C ALA A 89 6.43 5.88 -18.88
N ASN A 90 7.10 4.74 -19.10
CA ASN A 90 8.54 4.70 -19.36
C ASN A 90 8.94 5.49 -20.61
N ARG A 91 8.19 5.37 -21.71
CA ARG A 91 8.44 6.17 -22.92
C ARG A 91 8.36 7.67 -22.67
N ARG A 92 7.40 8.12 -21.85
CA ARG A 92 7.22 9.54 -21.53
C ARG A 92 8.27 10.03 -20.54
N MET A 93 8.59 9.23 -19.52
CA MET A 93 9.67 9.52 -18.59
C MET A 93 11.00 9.66 -19.33
N PHE A 94 11.29 8.72 -20.24
CA PHE A 94 12.47 8.78 -21.11
C PHE A 94 12.47 10.01 -22.03
N ALA A 95 11.31 10.41 -22.55
CA ALA A 95 11.22 11.58 -23.42
C ALA A 95 11.35 12.91 -22.66
N TRP A 96 10.77 13.01 -21.46
CA TRP A 96 10.54 14.28 -20.75
C TRP A 96 11.55 14.56 -19.64
N ALA A 97 12.10 13.53 -18.99
CA ALA A 97 13.08 13.70 -17.93
C ALA A 97 14.44 14.14 -18.50
N THR A 98 15.18 14.90 -17.68
CA THR A 98 16.55 15.34 -17.95
C THR A 98 17.53 14.92 -16.86
N ASP A 99 17.05 14.18 -15.86
CA ASP A 99 17.82 13.69 -14.71
C ASP A 99 17.96 12.16 -14.77
N ASP A 100 18.44 11.55 -13.67
CA ASP A 100 18.67 10.11 -13.58
C ASP A 100 17.41 9.26 -13.87
N ARG A 101 16.19 9.82 -13.72
CA ARG A 101 14.96 9.11 -14.08
C ARG A 101 14.90 8.80 -15.58
N ARG A 102 15.50 9.63 -16.42
CA ARG A 102 15.64 9.38 -17.87
C ARG A 102 16.43 8.11 -18.13
N ARG A 103 17.57 7.96 -17.44
CA ARG A 103 18.45 6.79 -17.55
C ARG A 103 17.77 5.52 -17.07
N THR A 104 17.07 5.59 -15.93
CA THR A 104 16.29 4.45 -15.42
C THR A 104 15.21 4.02 -16.42
N ALA A 105 14.45 4.97 -16.96
CA ALA A 105 13.44 4.67 -17.97
C ALA A 105 14.06 4.08 -19.26
N ALA A 106 15.23 4.57 -19.69
CA ALA A 106 15.97 3.99 -20.82
C ALA A 106 16.29 2.51 -20.59
N ALA A 107 16.80 2.17 -19.40
CA ALA A 107 17.10 0.79 -19.02
C ALA A 107 15.84 -0.09 -18.98
N ASP A 108 14.71 0.43 -18.48
CA ASP A 108 13.44 -0.30 -18.42
C ASP A 108 12.80 -0.56 -19.80
N LEU A 109 13.06 0.31 -20.77
CA LEU A 109 12.62 0.12 -22.16
C LEU A 109 13.39 -1.01 -22.87
N ILE A 110 14.65 -1.27 -22.47
CA ILE A 110 15.46 -2.36 -23.02
C ILE A 110 14.78 -3.70 -22.72
N GLY A 111 14.27 -4.33 -23.78
CA GLY A 111 13.61 -5.63 -23.76
C GLY A 111 12.13 -5.63 -23.45
N ARG A 112 11.47 -4.47 -23.52
CA ARG A 112 10.00 -4.35 -23.46
C ARG A 112 9.44 -3.54 -24.61
N ASP A 113 10.18 -2.53 -25.05
CA ASP A 113 9.81 -1.78 -26.23
C ASP A 113 10.17 -2.58 -27.50
N SER A 114 9.30 -2.55 -28.50
CA SER A 114 9.51 -3.13 -29.82
C SER A 114 9.82 -2.08 -30.90
N ASN A 115 9.77 -0.79 -30.57
CA ASN A 115 10.05 0.31 -31.50
C ASN A 115 11.57 0.56 -31.60
N PRO A 116 12.20 0.27 -32.76
CA PRO A 116 13.64 0.40 -32.91
C PRO A 116 14.16 1.83 -32.76
N ALA A 117 13.34 2.85 -33.05
CA ALA A 117 13.75 4.25 -32.89
C ALA A 117 13.89 4.62 -31.41
N VAL A 118 12.95 4.18 -30.56
CA VAL A 118 13.01 4.39 -29.11
C VAL A 118 14.19 3.62 -28.52
N LEU A 119 14.36 2.36 -28.91
CA LEU A 119 15.45 1.52 -28.43
C LEU A 119 16.84 2.07 -28.79
N ARG A 120 17.03 2.62 -30.00
CA ARG A 120 18.30 3.26 -30.38
C ARG A 120 18.64 4.45 -29.48
N LEU A 121 17.64 5.30 -29.19
CA LEU A 121 17.83 6.44 -28.28
C LEU A 121 18.13 5.96 -26.85
N ALA A 122 17.44 4.92 -26.38
CA ALA A 122 17.67 4.35 -25.06
C ALA A 122 19.07 3.73 -24.93
N ILE A 123 19.52 2.97 -25.95
CA ILE A 123 20.87 2.43 -26.02
C ILE A 123 21.91 3.56 -26.00
N GLU A 124 21.70 4.62 -26.78
CA GLU A 124 22.63 5.76 -26.81
C GLU A 124 22.75 6.45 -25.44
N GLU A 125 21.65 6.67 -24.74
CA GLU A 125 21.67 7.24 -23.38
C GLU A 125 22.40 6.34 -22.39
N LEU A 126 22.17 5.03 -22.44
CA LEU A 126 22.89 4.08 -21.59
C LEU A 126 24.37 4.00 -21.97
N ARG A 127 24.70 4.09 -23.25
CA ARG A 127 26.09 4.11 -23.73
C ARG A 127 26.84 5.32 -23.20
N GLN A 128 26.23 6.51 -23.26
CA GLN A 128 26.80 7.73 -22.67
C GLN A 128 26.98 7.61 -21.15
N ALA A 129 26.15 6.81 -20.49
CA ALA A 129 26.30 6.46 -19.08
C ALA A 129 27.32 5.33 -18.80
N GLY A 130 27.99 4.79 -19.84
CA GLY A 130 29.07 3.81 -19.72
C GLY A 130 28.66 2.33 -19.88
N TYR A 131 27.39 2.04 -20.15
CA TYR A 131 26.95 0.67 -20.46
C TYR A 131 27.47 0.24 -21.85
N ARG A 132 27.85 -1.03 -21.99
CA ARG A 132 28.49 -1.57 -23.21
C ARG A 132 27.70 -2.65 -23.92
N HIS A 133 26.66 -3.19 -23.28
CA HIS A 133 25.90 -4.33 -23.77
C HIS A 133 24.43 -4.24 -23.35
N TRP A 134 23.53 -4.62 -24.25
CA TRP A 134 22.08 -4.60 -24.08
C TRP A 134 21.48 -5.83 -24.73
N ALA A 135 20.51 -6.46 -24.07
CA ALA A 135 19.87 -7.67 -24.62
C ALA A 135 18.42 -7.80 -24.19
N ALA A 136 17.62 -8.33 -25.11
CA ALA A 136 16.24 -8.70 -24.89
C ALA A 136 15.96 -10.06 -25.50
N TYR A 137 15.26 -10.92 -24.77
CA TYR A 137 14.94 -12.25 -25.26
C TYR A 137 13.70 -12.83 -24.60
N SER A 138 13.10 -13.79 -25.29
CA SER A 138 12.00 -14.61 -24.82
C SER A 138 12.45 -16.07 -24.80
N VAL A 139 12.03 -16.78 -23.76
CA VAL A 139 12.33 -18.20 -23.56
C VAL A 139 11.07 -18.98 -23.87
N PHE A 140 11.19 -19.95 -24.79
CA PHE A 140 10.17 -20.93 -25.12
C PHE A 140 10.61 -22.33 -24.69
N ASP A 141 9.74 -23.32 -24.84
CA ASP A 141 10.07 -24.69 -24.45
C ASP A 141 11.21 -25.27 -25.29
N ASN A 142 11.21 -25.04 -26.60
CA ASN A 142 12.18 -25.63 -27.53
C ASN A 142 13.27 -24.66 -28.04
N HIS A 143 13.20 -23.37 -27.71
CA HIS A 143 14.19 -22.38 -28.14
C HIS A 143 14.21 -21.12 -27.24
N VAL A 144 15.28 -20.33 -27.36
CA VAL A 144 15.40 -18.97 -26.85
C VAL A 144 15.62 -18.06 -28.05
N THR A 145 14.89 -16.96 -28.15
CA THR A 145 15.01 -15.99 -29.26
C THR A 145 15.06 -14.56 -28.75
N GLY A 146 15.79 -13.69 -29.43
CA GLY A 146 15.96 -12.31 -28.99
C GLY A 146 16.92 -11.50 -29.85
N TRP A 147 17.39 -10.40 -29.29
CA TRP A 147 18.45 -9.56 -29.87
C TRP A 147 19.47 -9.18 -28.80
N ILE A 148 20.70 -8.94 -29.25
CA ILE A 148 21.80 -8.39 -28.45
C ILE A 148 22.40 -7.21 -29.22
N ALA A 149 22.71 -6.14 -28.50
CA ALA A 149 23.43 -4.99 -29.01
C ALA A 149 24.63 -4.71 -28.09
N TRP A 150 25.77 -4.30 -28.65
CA TRP A 150 27.00 -4.10 -27.88
C TRP A 150 27.93 -3.09 -28.54
N THR A 151 28.84 -2.55 -27.74
CA THR A 151 29.93 -1.68 -28.19
C THR A 151 31.25 -2.46 -28.20
N THR A 152 32.10 -2.19 -29.20
CA THR A 152 33.55 -2.51 -29.20
C THR A 152 33.98 -3.99 -29.13
N ALA A 153 33.08 -4.96 -29.02
CA ALA A 153 33.43 -6.38 -28.90
C ALA A 153 33.54 -7.09 -30.26
N ASN A 154 34.44 -8.08 -30.33
CA ASN A 154 34.68 -8.84 -31.56
C ASN A 154 33.82 -10.12 -31.64
N ALA A 155 33.34 -10.65 -30.50
CA ALA A 155 32.49 -11.82 -30.47
C ALA A 155 31.49 -11.81 -29.29
N VAL A 156 30.23 -12.16 -29.58
CA VAL A 156 29.16 -12.37 -28.59
C VAL A 156 28.74 -13.83 -28.60
N GLU A 157 28.60 -14.42 -27.42
CA GLU A 157 28.22 -15.82 -27.26
C GLU A 157 26.92 -15.96 -26.46
N VAL A 158 26.02 -16.80 -26.96
CA VAL A 158 24.82 -17.24 -26.25
C VAL A 158 24.98 -18.72 -25.94
N SER A 159 24.95 -19.08 -24.66
CA SER A 159 25.05 -20.48 -24.24
C SER A 159 23.85 -20.93 -23.42
N VAL A 160 23.39 -22.16 -23.68
CA VAL A 160 22.37 -22.85 -22.89
C VAL A 160 23.00 -24.10 -22.26
N GLY A 161 23.20 -24.06 -20.94
CA GLY A 161 23.70 -25.18 -20.15
C GLY A 161 22.70 -26.33 -20.09
N VAL A 162 23.20 -27.55 -20.28
CA VAL A 162 22.47 -28.82 -20.21
C VAL A 162 23.23 -29.82 -19.34
N GLU A 163 22.59 -30.92 -18.91
CA GLU A 163 23.18 -31.91 -17.99
C GLU A 163 24.58 -32.42 -18.40
N ASN A 164 24.90 -32.43 -19.70
CA ASN A 164 26.18 -32.91 -20.24
C ASN A 164 26.95 -31.87 -21.09
N GLY A 165 26.85 -30.57 -20.79
CA GLY A 165 27.62 -29.52 -21.46
C GLY A 165 26.84 -28.22 -21.67
N ALA A 166 27.25 -27.42 -22.64
CA ALA A 166 26.51 -26.22 -23.03
C ALA A 166 26.37 -26.16 -24.56
N LEU A 167 25.19 -25.78 -25.04
CA LEU A 167 25.02 -25.40 -26.43
C LEU A 167 25.44 -23.94 -26.57
N ILE A 168 26.57 -23.70 -27.21
CA ILE A 168 27.12 -22.37 -27.45
C ILE A 168 26.81 -21.96 -28.89
N SER A 169 26.34 -20.74 -29.09
CA SER A 169 26.15 -20.11 -30.39
C SER A 169 26.87 -18.76 -30.39
N GLN A 170 27.84 -18.61 -31.29
CA GLN A 170 28.48 -17.32 -31.55
C GLN A 170 27.61 -16.48 -32.47
N LEU A 171 27.48 -15.20 -32.15
CA LEU A 171 26.70 -14.23 -32.92
C LEU A 171 27.63 -13.30 -33.68
N GLU A 172 27.41 -13.22 -34.98
CA GLU A 172 28.05 -12.23 -35.84
C GLU A 172 27.23 -10.93 -35.85
N PRO A 173 27.87 -9.75 -35.89
CA PRO A 173 27.16 -8.48 -36.00
C PRO A 173 26.41 -8.39 -37.35
N ASP A 174 25.16 -7.94 -37.31
CA ASP A 174 24.33 -7.66 -38.48
C ASP A 174 24.28 -6.13 -38.72
N PRO A 175 24.98 -5.60 -39.73
CA PRO A 175 24.99 -4.16 -40.04
C PRO A 175 23.62 -3.60 -40.42
N PHE A 176 22.67 -4.46 -40.83
CA PHE A 176 21.31 -4.07 -41.21
C PHE A 176 20.31 -4.22 -40.08
N HIS A 177 20.75 -4.66 -38.90
CA HIS A 177 19.88 -4.77 -37.74
C HIS A 177 19.32 -3.37 -37.38
N PRO A 178 18.02 -3.23 -37.07
CA PRO A 178 17.41 -1.92 -36.79
C PRO A 178 18.01 -1.12 -35.62
N LEU A 179 18.80 -1.79 -34.77
CA LEU A 179 19.51 -1.19 -33.63
C LEU A 179 20.99 -0.89 -33.92
N ALA A 180 21.53 -1.33 -35.06
CA ALA A 180 22.92 -1.07 -35.43
C ALA A 180 23.13 0.42 -35.73
N SER A 181 24.29 0.94 -35.36
CA SER A 181 24.74 2.31 -35.63
C SER A 181 26.26 2.34 -35.77
N VAL A 182 26.85 3.53 -35.96
CA VAL A 182 28.31 3.68 -36.10
C VAL A 182 29.06 3.14 -34.87
N ASP A 183 28.51 3.35 -33.67
CA ASP A 183 29.16 2.98 -32.41
C ASP A 183 28.58 1.69 -31.78
N VAL A 184 27.53 1.12 -32.36
CA VAL A 184 26.78 -0.01 -31.78
C VAL A 184 26.57 -1.10 -32.83
N GLN A 185 27.06 -2.30 -32.52
CA GLN A 185 26.76 -3.51 -33.27
C GLN A 185 25.53 -4.19 -32.67
N ALA A 186 24.76 -4.91 -33.48
CA ALA A 186 23.61 -5.67 -33.00
C ALA A 186 23.37 -6.93 -33.84
N ALA A 187 22.77 -7.94 -33.23
CA ALA A 187 22.38 -9.18 -33.88
C ALA A 187 21.09 -9.73 -33.25
N ALA A 188 20.22 -10.30 -34.09
CA ALA A 188 19.13 -11.15 -33.63
C ALA A 188 19.63 -12.60 -33.49
N PHE A 189 19.06 -13.35 -32.56
CA PHE A 189 19.46 -14.74 -32.33
C PHE A 189 18.27 -15.64 -32.07
N LEU A 190 18.44 -16.92 -32.42
CA LEU A 190 17.59 -18.03 -32.02
C LEU A 190 18.47 -19.22 -31.69
N VAL A 191 18.47 -19.65 -30.43
CA VAL A 191 19.23 -20.80 -29.94
C VAL A 191 18.27 -21.91 -29.55
N ARG A 192 18.53 -23.13 -30.04
CA ARG A 192 17.71 -24.30 -29.67
C ARG A 192 17.89 -24.62 -28.19
N ARG A 193 16.77 -24.95 -27.55
CA ARG A 193 16.70 -25.34 -26.15
C ARG A 193 16.38 -26.84 -26.06
N PRO A 194 17.33 -27.70 -25.64
CA PRO A 194 17.11 -29.13 -25.56
C PRO A 194 16.08 -29.47 -24.49
N THR A 195 15.32 -30.54 -24.71
CA THR A 195 14.45 -31.11 -23.69
C THR A 195 15.27 -31.60 -22.49
N SER A 196 14.92 -31.16 -21.29
CA SER A 196 15.63 -31.43 -20.04
C SER A 196 14.64 -31.60 -18.88
N ARG A 197 14.92 -32.59 -18.02
CA ARG A 197 14.22 -32.78 -16.73
C ARG A 197 14.80 -31.91 -15.64
N ALA A 198 16.09 -31.56 -15.74
CA ALA A 198 16.74 -30.60 -14.86
C ALA A 198 16.58 -29.15 -15.37
N PRO A 199 16.61 -28.15 -14.47
CA PRO A 199 16.74 -26.75 -14.83
C PRO A 199 17.97 -26.50 -15.72
N GLN A 200 17.86 -25.53 -16.63
CA GLN A 200 18.93 -25.14 -17.55
C GLN A 200 19.40 -23.72 -17.23
N THR A 201 20.58 -23.34 -17.72
CA THR A 201 21.12 -21.99 -17.51
C THR A 201 21.38 -21.32 -18.85
N LEU A 202 20.77 -20.17 -19.09
CA LEU A 202 21.08 -19.29 -20.22
C LEU A 202 22.15 -18.28 -19.79
N THR A 203 23.28 -18.25 -20.49
CA THR A 203 24.38 -17.32 -20.25
C THR A 203 24.68 -16.53 -21.52
N LEU A 204 24.73 -15.21 -21.38
CA LEU A 204 25.15 -14.28 -22.44
C LEU A 204 26.53 -13.72 -22.09
N THR A 205 27.47 -13.88 -23.01
CA THR A 205 28.88 -13.52 -22.83
C THR A 205 29.33 -12.59 -23.95
N CYS A 206 30.14 -11.59 -23.63
CA CYS A 206 30.73 -10.64 -24.58
C CYS A 206 32.24 -10.59 -24.33
N ASP A 207 33.07 -10.99 -25.30
CA ASP A 207 34.53 -11.10 -25.16
C ASP A 207 35.00 -11.84 -23.87
N GLY A 208 34.27 -12.90 -23.49
CA GLY A 208 34.56 -13.68 -22.27
C GLY A 208 33.97 -13.12 -20.97
N GLU A 209 33.41 -11.91 -20.98
CA GLU A 209 32.70 -11.32 -19.84
C GLU A 209 31.23 -11.74 -19.84
N ILE A 210 30.77 -12.40 -18.77
CA ILE A 210 29.37 -12.77 -18.60
C ILE A 210 28.59 -11.55 -18.14
N PHE A 211 27.70 -11.03 -18.99
CA PHE A 211 26.89 -9.86 -18.65
C PHE A 211 25.45 -10.20 -18.28
N ARG A 212 24.99 -11.43 -18.56
CA ARG A 212 23.65 -11.89 -18.15
C ARG A 212 23.60 -13.40 -17.98
N VAL A 213 23.01 -13.84 -16.86
CA VAL A 213 22.69 -15.26 -16.61
C VAL A 213 21.23 -15.38 -16.19
N ARG A 214 20.55 -16.44 -16.64
CA ARG A 214 19.18 -16.75 -16.26
C ARG A 214 18.97 -18.25 -16.11
N ARG A 215 18.48 -18.70 -14.95
CA ARG A 215 18.01 -20.08 -14.74
C ARG A 215 16.66 -20.27 -15.42
N LEU A 216 16.50 -21.36 -16.16
CA LEU A 216 15.33 -21.71 -16.95
C LEU A 216 14.67 -22.97 -16.38
N ALA A 217 13.37 -22.88 -16.09
CA ALA A 217 12.55 -23.98 -15.59
C ALA A 217 12.62 -25.20 -16.52
N PRO A 218 12.62 -26.45 -16.05
CA PRO A 218 12.62 -27.65 -16.91
C PRO A 218 11.53 -27.60 -17.99
N ASN A 219 11.87 -27.94 -19.24
CA ASN A 219 10.95 -27.97 -20.39
C ASN A 219 10.48 -29.39 -20.75
N LEU A 220 10.90 -30.40 -19.99
CA LEU A 220 10.33 -31.75 -20.03
C LEU A 220 9.54 -31.98 -18.73
N SER A 221 8.34 -31.41 -18.64
CA SER A 221 7.45 -31.65 -17.51
C SER A 221 6.97 -33.10 -17.55
N SER A 222 7.23 -33.89 -16.51
CA SER A 222 6.25 -34.94 -16.17
C SER A 222 5.01 -34.19 -15.63
N PRO A 223 3.77 -34.66 -15.88
CA PRO A 223 2.64 -34.18 -15.09
C PRO A 223 3.06 -34.27 -13.62
N PRO A 224 2.71 -33.30 -12.76
CA PRO A 224 2.82 -33.57 -11.34
C PRO A 224 2.04 -34.87 -11.13
N ASP A 225 2.72 -35.93 -10.67
CA ASP A 225 1.99 -37.01 -10.05
C ASP A 225 1.20 -36.31 -8.94
N LEU A 226 -0.10 -36.19 -9.18
CA LEU A 226 -1.07 -36.05 -8.13
C LEU A 226 -1.20 -37.48 -7.62
N PRO A 227 -0.42 -37.94 -6.61
CA PRO A 227 -0.87 -39.08 -5.85
C PRO A 227 -2.28 -38.71 -5.39
N SER A 228 -3.24 -39.45 -5.92
CA SER A 228 -4.68 -39.31 -5.69
C SER A 228 -5.07 -39.75 -4.28
N GLN A 229 -4.14 -39.69 -3.33
CA GLN A 229 -4.39 -39.95 -1.94
C GLN A 229 -3.81 -38.79 -1.16
N ALA A 230 -4.71 -38.08 -0.47
CA ALA A 230 -4.36 -37.31 0.70
C ALA A 230 -3.53 -38.23 1.59
N CYS A 231 -2.20 -38.06 1.56
CA CYS A 231 -1.31 -38.76 2.45
C CYS A 231 -1.53 -38.08 3.81
N ARG A 232 -2.61 -38.47 4.50
CA ARG A 232 -2.74 -38.29 5.94
C ARG A 232 -1.68 -39.21 6.54
N SER A 233 -0.43 -38.78 6.47
CA SER A 233 0.63 -39.40 7.25
C SER A 233 0.25 -39.16 8.72
N THR A 234 -0.30 -40.20 9.33
CA THR A 234 -0.43 -40.33 10.78
C THR A 234 0.90 -40.77 11.41
N ALA A 235 1.99 -40.82 10.63
CA ALA A 235 3.30 -41.22 11.13
C ALA A 235 3.92 -40.08 11.94
N SER A 236 4.46 -40.41 13.12
CA SER A 236 5.27 -39.46 13.90
C SER A 236 6.44 -38.98 13.06
N ARG A 237 6.72 -37.67 13.06
CA ARG A 237 7.87 -37.07 12.37
C ARG A 237 9.16 -37.79 12.77
N SER A 238 9.80 -38.46 11.82
CA SER A 238 10.95 -39.34 12.06
C SER A 238 12.31 -38.64 11.89
N ASP A 239 12.35 -37.43 11.33
CA ASP A 239 13.60 -36.69 11.09
C ASP A 239 13.89 -35.74 12.28
N THR A 240 14.88 -36.13 13.09
CA THR A 240 15.38 -35.33 14.23
C THR A 240 16.57 -34.44 13.84
N SER A 241 16.91 -34.38 12.55
CA SER A 241 18.03 -33.57 12.07
C SER A 241 17.82 -32.09 12.40
N PRO A 242 18.88 -31.36 12.76
CA PRO A 242 18.80 -29.94 13.08
C PRO A 242 18.27 -29.15 11.87
N PRO A 243 17.35 -28.18 12.06
CA PRO A 243 16.90 -27.33 10.98
C PRO A 243 18.06 -26.54 10.35
N THR A 244 17.92 -26.19 9.07
CA THR A 244 18.87 -25.31 8.38
C THR A 244 18.21 -23.96 8.07
N VAL A 245 18.77 -22.88 8.58
CA VAL A 245 18.41 -21.51 8.21
C VAL A 245 19.18 -21.14 6.95
N ILE A 246 18.44 -20.92 5.86
CA ILE A 246 18.94 -20.61 4.53
C ILE A 246 18.77 -19.10 4.30
N VAL A 247 19.88 -18.40 4.12
CA VAL A 247 19.92 -16.94 3.93
C VAL A 247 20.49 -16.62 2.54
N PRO A 248 19.64 -16.26 1.55
CA PRO A 248 20.13 -15.74 0.28
C PRO A 248 20.63 -14.30 0.49
N VAL A 249 21.82 -14.00 -0.01
CA VAL A 249 22.49 -12.71 0.19
C VAL A 249 22.74 -12.04 -1.15
N TYR A 250 22.24 -10.81 -1.30
CA TYR A 250 22.54 -9.93 -2.41
C TYR A 250 22.36 -8.47 -2.01
N ARG A 251 23.47 -7.72 -1.94
CA ARG A 251 23.51 -6.29 -1.53
C ARG A 251 23.02 -6.05 -0.09
N ASP A 252 22.85 -4.77 0.25
CA ASP A 252 22.38 -4.26 1.55
C ASP A 252 23.28 -4.70 2.72
N VAL A 253 24.49 -4.14 2.75
CA VAL A 253 25.54 -4.47 3.72
C VAL A 253 25.03 -4.32 5.16
N ALA A 254 24.41 -3.18 5.49
CA ALA A 254 23.98 -2.89 6.86
C ALA A 254 22.93 -3.91 7.36
N ALA A 255 21.86 -4.12 6.59
CA ALA A 255 20.80 -5.04 6.99
C ALA A 255 21.31 -6.50 7.04
N THR A 256 22.18 -6.88 6.11
CA THR A 256 22.77 -8.23 6.08
C THR A 256 23.67 -8.49 7.28
N LEU A 257 24.47 -7.51 7.70
CA LEU A 257 25.27 -7.61 8.91
C LEU A 257 24.39 -7.77 10.15
N ASP A 258 23.34 -6.96 10.29
CA ASP A 258 22.38 -7.08 11.41
C ASP A 258 21.71 -8.47 11.44
N CYS A 259 21.36 -9.01 10.27
CA CYS A 259 20.80 -10.36 10.13
C CYS A 259 21.76 -11.43 10.63
N PHE A 260 22.99 -11.48 10.12
CA PHE A 260 23.97 -12.49 10.55
C PHE A 260 24.37 -12.32 12.02
N ASP A 261 24.52 -11.09 12.51
CA ASP A 261 24.81 -10.83 13.91
C ASP A 261 23.68 -11.35 14.82
N SER A 262 22.41 -11.15 14.43
CA SER A 262 21.26 -11.69 15.17
C SER A 262 21.19 -13.22 15.12
N LEU A 263 21.49 -13.85 13.98
CA LEU A 263 21.56 -15.31 13.83
C LEU A 263 22.67 -15.95 14.68
N ILE A 264 23.85 -15.32 14.70
CA ILE A 264 24.99 -15.79 15.48
C ILE A 264 24.67 -15.70 16.98
N LYS A 265 24.08 -14.59 17.43
CA LYS A 265 23.59 -14.43 18.80
C LYS A 265 22.53 -15.47 19.13
N ALA A 266 21.60 -15.74 18.22
CA ALA A 266 20.57 -16.76 18.42
C ALA A 266 21.14 -18.17 18.58
N ARG A 267 22.09 -18.55 17.72
CA ARG A 267 22.74 -19.86 17.85
C ARG A 267 23.59 -19.97 19.13
N ALA A 268 24.27 -18.90 19.53
CA ALA A 268 25.11 -18.88 20.74
C ALA A 268 24.31 -18.94 22.04
N SER A 269 23.08 -18.40 22.05
CA SER A 269 22.21 -18.36 23.23
C SER A 269 21.40 -19.65 23.45
N ASN A 270 21.54 -20.65 22.59
CA ASN A 270 20.97 -21.99 22.73
C ASN A 270 21.65 -22.85 23.83
N THR A 271 22.05 -22.22 24.93
CA THR A 271 22.71 -22.85 26.09
C THR A 271 21.83 -23.83 26.86
N THR A 272 20.54 -23.95 26.49
CA THR A 272 19.60 -24.93 27.06
C THR A 272 19.50 -26.25 26.29
N GLY A 273 20.22 -26.41 25.18
CA GLY A 273 20.31 -27.69 24.44
C GLY A 273 19.00 -28.14 23.78
N LYS A 274 18.08 -27.22 23.48
CA LYS A 274 16.72 -27.55 23.02
C LYS A 274 16.63 -27.90 21.53
N LEU A 275 17.30 -27.17 20.64
CA LEU A 275 17.37 -27.53 19.21
C LEU A 275 18.51 -26.77 18.50
N SER A 276 19.61 -27.43 18.17
CA SER A 276 20.67 -26.82 17.34
C SER A 276 20.16 -26.58 15.91
N PHE A 277 20.69 -25.56 15.22
CA PHE A 277 20.40 -25.28 13.83
C PHE A 277 21.66 -24.87 13.06
N ARG A 278 21.64 -25.12 11.74
CA ARG A 278 22.70 -24.71 10.80
C ARG A 278 22.38 -23.36 10.18
N ILE A 279 23.40 -22.58 9.86
CA ILE A 279 23.27 -21.33 9.10
C ILE A 279 23.97 -21.54 7.77
N LEU A 280 23.20 -21.47 6.67
CA LEU A 280 23.69 -21.59 5.30
C LEU A 280 23.45 -20.26 4.58
N ALA A 281 24.54 -19.56 4.28
CA ALA A 281 24.53 -18.36 3.46
C ALA A 281 24.73 -18.71 1.98
N ILE A 282 23.98 -18.06 1.10
CA ILE A 282 24.16 -18.17 -0.36
C ILE A 282 24.42 -16.78 -0.90
N ASP A 283 25.70 -16.46 -1.15
CA ASP A 283 26.09 -15.22 -1.82
C ASP A 283 25.74 -15.30 -3.31
N ASP A 284 24.71 -14.56 -3.71
CA ASP A 284 24.21 -14.51 -5.08
C ASP A 284 24.93 -13.45 -5.92
N THR A 285 26.27 -13.48 -5.86
CA THR A 285 27.19 -12.52 -6.47
C THR A 285 27.00 -11.08 -5.99
N SER A 286 27.03 -10.87 -4.68
CA SER A 286 26.97 -9.52 -4.09
C SER A 286 28.09 -8.64 -4.65
N PRO A 287 27.80 -7.44 -5.18
CA PRO A 287 28.82 -6.58 -5.77
C PRO A 287 29.76 -5.94 -4.74
N GLU A 288 29.33 -5.81 -3.48
CA GLU A 288 30.09 -5.14 -2.41
C GLU A 288 31.22 -6.04 -1.88
N PRO A 289 32.51 -5.68 -2.06
CA PRO A 289 33.62 -6.51 -1.63
C PRO A 289 33.67 -6.73 -0.11
N GLU A 290 33.21 -5.74 0.67
CA GLU A 290 33.16 -5.83 2.12
C GLU A 290 32.19 -6.90 2.62
N LEU A 291 31.03 -7.04 1.96
CA LEU A 291 30.04 -8.07 2.29
C LEU A 291 30.55 -9.46 1.96
N ARG A 292 31.16 -9.64 0.77
CA ARG A 292 31.79 -10.91 0.38
C ARG A 292 32.91 -11.32 1.34
N ARG A 293 33.74 -10.36 1.77
CA ARG A 293 34.80 -10.58 2.77
C ARG A 293 34.20 -11.01 4.11
N TYR A 294 33.18 -10.30 4.60
CA TYR A 294 32.50 -10.64 5.85
C TYR A 294 31.95 -12.08 5.87
N LEU A 295 31.25 -12.48 4.80
CA LEU A 295 30.74 -13.86 4.66
C LEU A 295 31.87 -14.89 4.63
N SER A 296 32.94 -14.61 3.86
CA SER A 296 34.10 -15.51 3.74
C SER A 296 34.81 -15.70 5.09
N GLU A 297 34.93 -14.63 5.88
CA GLU A 297 35.50 -14.70 7.23
C GLU A 297 34.63 -15.50 8.21
N LEU A 298 33.30 -15.36 8.14
CA LEU A 298 32.38 -16.18 8.93
C LEU A 298 32.48 -17.67 8.56
N ALA A 299 32.59 -17.98 7.26
CA ALA A 299 32.76 -19.34 6.78
C ALA A 299 34.10 -19.94 7.23
N ALA A 300 35.20 -19.18 7.12
CA ALA A 300 36.53 -19.61 7.58
C ALA A 300 36.58 -19.90 9.09
N ARG A 301 35.76 -19.20 9.89
CA ARG A 301 35.58 -19.45 11.33
C ARG A 301 34.67 -20.64 11.64
N GLY A 302 34.10 -21.32 10.64
CA GLY A 302 33.09 -22.36 10.82
C GLY A 302 31.77 -21.82 11.40
N THR A 303 31.56 -20.50 11.34
CA THR A 303 30.36 -19.86 11.87
C THR A 303 29.16 -20.07 10.94
N ILE A 304 29.38 -20.16 9.63
CA ILE A 304 28.33 -20.42 8.64
C ILE A 304 28.84 -21.43 7.61
N ASP A 305 27.92 -22.14 6.97
CA ASP A 305 28.16 -22.76 5.67
C ASP A 305 27.96 -21.68 4.60
N LEU A 306 28.82 -21.62 3.59
CA LEU A 306 28.77 -20.61 2.53
C LEU A 306 28.76 -21.26 1.14
N LEU A 307 27.75 -20.92 0.34
CA LEU A 307 27.71 -21.16 -1.09
C LEU A 307 27.87 -19.83 -1.81
N VAL A 308 28.68 -19.79 -2.86
CA VAL A 308 28.86 -18.60 -3.70
C VAL A 308 28.40 -18.95 -5.11
N ASN A 309 27.41 -18.24 -5.64
CA ASN A 309 26.99 -18.40 -7.03
C ASN A 309 28.03 -17.75 -7.97
N GLU A 310 28.20 -18.33 -9.15
CA GLU A 310 29.06 -17.75 -10.20
C GLU A 310 28.41 -16.55 -10.89
N SER A 311 27.08 -16.44 -10.79
CA SER A 311 26.26 -15.36 -11.34
C SER A 311 25.02 -15.15 -10.49
N ASN A 312 24.37 -13.99 -10.62
CA ASN A 312 23.13 -13.70 -9.90
C ASN A 312 21.97 -14.54 -10.44
N LEU A 313 21.51 -15.51 -9.65
CA LEU A 313 20.41 -16.41 -9.96
C LEU A 313 19.05 -15.89 -9.48
N GLY A 314 19.04 -14.83 -8.66
CA GLY A 314 17.85 -14.34 -7.97
C GLY A 314 17.45 -15.24 -6.79
N PHE A 315 16.43 -14.82 -6.04
CA PHE A 315 15.99 -15.48 -4.80
C PHE A 315 15.63 -16.95 -5.03
N VAL A 316 14.78 -17.24 -6.01
CA VAL A 316 14.34 -18.61 -6.34
C VAL A 316 15.54 -19.51 -6.67
N GLY A 317 16.45 -19.03 -7.54
CA GLY A 317 17.61 -19.79 -7.96
C GLY A 317 18.60 -20.03 -6.82
N ALA A 318 18.86 -19.02 -5.99
CA ALA A 318 19.74 -19.13 -4.83
C ALA A 318 19.20 -20.12 -3.79
N ILE A 319 17.91 -20.02 -3.44
CA ILE A 319 17.27 -20.97 -2.52
C ILE A 319 17.23 -22.37 -3.09
N ASN A 320 16.87 -22.56 -4.36
CA ASN A 320 16.81 -23.90 -4.96
C ASN A 320 18.20 -24.57 -4.96
N ARG A 321 19.27 -23.82 -5.27
CA ARG A 321 20.65 -24.33 -5.14
C ARG A 321 21.00 -24.71 -3.70
N ALA A 322 20.52 -23.95 -2.72
CA ALA A 322 20.69 -24.31 -1.32
C ALA A 322 19.96 -25.62 -0.98
N LEU A 323 18.71 -25.77 -1.42
CA LEU A 323 17.90 -26.97 -1.17
C LEU A 323 18.49 -28.24 -1.79
N GLU A 324 19.21 -28.14 -2.91
CA GLU A 324 19.99 -29.24 -3.50
C GLU A 324 21.08 -29.76 -2.53
N ASN A 325 21.59 -28.91 -1.63
CA ASN A 325 22.62 -29.25 -0.65
C ASN A 325 22.07 -29.61 0.75
N VAL A 326 20.81 -29.27 1.04
CA VAL A 326 20.17 -29.54 2.34
C VAL A 326 19.27 -30.79 2.25
N LEU A 327 19.89 -31.95 2.44
CA LEU A 327 19.26 -33.26 2.21
C LEU A 327 18.38 -33.78 3.36
N ALA A 328 18.54 -33.25 4.58
CA ALA A 328 17.81 -33.67 5.78
C ALA A 328 17.46 -32.46 6.67
N GLY A 329 16.54 -32.67 7.62
CA GLY A 329 16.08 -31.64 8.55
C GLY A 329 15.11 -30.63 7.92
N ASP A 330 14.34 -29.96 8.77
CA ASP A 330 13.46 -28.87 8.35
C ASP A 330 14.29 -27.66 7.86
N VAL A 331 13.67 -26.72 7.15
CA VAL A 331 14.36 -25.52 6.66
C VAL A 331 13.65 -24.25 7.12
N VAL A 332 14.43 -23.18 7.30
CA VAL A 332 13.91 -21.83 7.46
C VAL A 332 14.43 -21.00 6.30
N LEU A 333 13.53 -20.51 5.45
CA LEU A 333 13.85 -19.50 4.46
C LEU A 333 13.83 -18.15 5.18
N LEU A 334 14.97 -17.45 5.21
CA LEU A 334 15.11 -16.19 5.95
C LEU A 334 15.76 -15.14 5.06
N ASN A 335 15.08 -14.00 4.87
CA ASN A 335 15.67 -12.91 4.12
C ASN A 335 16.87 -12.30 4.88
N SER A 336 17.85 -11.80 4.13
CA SER A 336 19.04 -11.16 4.68
C SER A 336 18.79 -9.80 5.34
N ASP A 337 17.56 -9.26 5.29
CA ASP A 337 17.17 -7.98 5.87
C ASP A 337 16.25 -8.16 7.10
N THR A 338 16.47 -9.24 7.83
CA THR A 338 15.72 -9.59 9.04
C THR A 338 16.56 -9.47 10.30
N ILE A 339 15.89 -9.32 11.44
CA ILE A 339 16.49 -9.41 12.77
C ILE A 339 15.71 -10.46 13.54
N VAL A 340 16.39 -11.56 13.89
CA VAL A 340 15.76 -12.70 14.56
C VAL A 340 16.06 -12.72 16.07
N PRO A 341 15.09 -13.12 16.91
CA PRO A 341 15.32 -13.32 18.33
C PRO A 341 15.98 -14.70 18.60
N PRO A 342 16.63 -14.89 19.77
CA PRO A 342 17.34 -16.11 20.13
C PRO A 342 16.66 -17.46 19.90
N ASP A 343 15.37 -17.55 20.22
CA ASP A 343 14.58 -18.79 20.32
C ASP A 343 13.59 -18.95 19.17
N PHE A 344 13.84 -18.30 18.03
CA PHE A 344 12.90 -18.25 16.92
C PHE A 344 12.79 -19.61 16.19
N VAL A 345 13.91 -20.30 15.94
CA VAL A 345 13.90 -21.60 15.25
C VAL A 345 13.20 -22.64 16.11
N GLU A 346 13.52 -22.68 17.40
CA GLU A 346 12.93 -23.60 18.38
C GLU A 346 11.40 -23.45 18.39
N ARG A 347 10.90 -22.23 18.56
CA ARG A 347 9.46 -21.99 18.67
C ARG A 347 8.71 -22.20 17.34
N LEU A 348 9.33 -21.85 16.21
CA LEU A 348 8.76 -22.19 14.90
C LEU A 348 8.71 -23.71 14.69
N ALA A 349 9.76 -24.43 15.11
CA ALA A 349 9.79 -25.88 15.06
C ALA A 349 8.76 -26.52 15.99
N ASP A 350 8.58 -26.00 17.20
CA ASP A 350 7.57 -26.48 18.16
C ASP A 350 6.15 -26.32 17.58
N VAL A 351 5.83 -25.17 17.00
CA VAL A 351 4.56 -24.95 16.29
C VAL A 351 4.44 -25.90 15.11
N ALA A 352 5.47 -26.03 14.29
CA ALA A 352 5.46 -26.94 13.16
C ALA A 352 5.19 -28.38 13.62
N ARG A 353 5.79 -28.83 14.72
CA ARG A 353 5.70 -30.20 15.25
C ARG A 353 4.44 -30.46 16.08
N SER A 354 3.65 -29.43 16.38
CA SER A 354 2.42 -29.56 17.16
C SER A 354 1.40 -30.49 16.49
N THR A 355 1.32 -30.48 15.17
CA THR A 355 0.52 -31.42 14.38
C THR A 355 1.23 -31.83 13.08
N PRO A 356 1.06 -33.08 12.61
CA PRO A 356 1.80 -33.60 11.45
C PRO A 356 1.40 -32.92 10.13
N ASP A 357 0.20 -32.35 10.06
CA ASP A 357 -0.37 -31.68 8.90
C ASP A 357 0.14 -30.24 8.72
N ILE A 358 0.93 -29.66 9.62
CA ILE A 358 1.51 -28.32 9.39
C ILE A 358 2.70 -28.43 8.42
N GLY A 359 2.60 -27.75 7.27
CA GLY A 359 3.64 -27.71 6.26
C GLY A 359 4.55 -26.48 6.39
N THR A 360 3.97 -25.32 6.70
CA THR A 360 4.71 -24.07 6.84
C THR A 360 4.30 -23.27 8.08
N VAL A 361 5.25 -22.53 8.65
CA VAL A 361 5.03 -21.63 9.80
C VAL A 361 5.66 -20.27 9.53
N THR A 362 4.91 -19.19 9.73
CA THR A 362 5.38 -17.79 9.59
C THR A 362 5.19 -17.02 10.90
N PRO A 363 6.20 -16.29 11.40
CA PRO A 363 6.07 -15.46 12.60
C PRO A 363 5.34 -14.14 12.33
N LEU A 364 5.01 -13.37 13.37
CA LEU A 364 4.63 -11.96 13.21
C LEU A 364 5.86 -11.10 12.86
N SER A 365 5.62 -9.95 12.25
CA SER A 365 6.68 -8.98 11.92
C SER A 365 6.16 -7.54 11.94
N ASN A 366 7.05 -6.54 11.93
CA ASN A 366 6.65 -5.15 11.64
C ASN A 366 6.22 -4.97 10.18
N ASN A 367 6.79 -5.77 9.27
CA ASN A 367 6.59 -5.66 7.82
C ASN A 367 6.38 -7.06 7.22
N GLY A 368 5.21 -7.63 7.45
CA GLY A 368 4.86 -8.99 7.05
C GLY A 368 3.46 -9.09 6.45
N ASP A 369 2.95 -8.05 5.79
CA ASP A 369 1.61 -8.04 5.19
C ASP A 369 0.51 -8.44 6.20
N ILE A 370 -0.22 -9.54 6.00
CA ILE A 370 -1.23 -10.03 6.96
C ILE A 370 -0.65 -10.38 8.34
N PHE A 371 0.66 -10.65 8.41
CA PHE A 371 1.43 -10.94 9.62
C PHE A 371 2.00 -9.67 10.29
N SER A 372 1.75 -8.49 9.69
CA SER A 372 2.21 -7.21 10.22
C SER A 372 1.58 -6.90 11.58
N PHE A 373 2.41 -6.41 12.49
CA PHE A 373 2.05 -5.93 13.83
C PHE A 373 2.68 -4.55 14.07
N PRO A 374 1.94 -3.61 14.70
CA PRO A 374 0.60 -3.78 15.26
C PRO A 374 -0.55 -3.62 14.26
N VAL A 375 -0.33 -2.95 13.12
CA VAL A 375 -1.35 -2.79 12.07
C VAL A 375 -1.09 -3.78 10.93
N PRO A 376 -2.05 -4.69 10.61
CA PRO A 376 -1.90 -5.62 9.49
C PRO A 376 -1.87 -4.89 8.14
N ASN A 377 -1.28 -5.51 7.12
CA ASN A 377 -1.16 -5.00 5.75
C ASN A 377 -0.51 -3.60 5.67
N ASN A 378 0.31 -3.27 6.67
CA ASN A 378 1.02 -2.01 6.76
C ASN A 378 2.51 -2.25 7.06
N VAL A 379 3.35 -1.31 6.65
CA VAL A 379 4.76 -1.27 7.01
C VAL A 379 4.86 -0.54 8.35
N ASN A 380 4.92 -1.31 9.44
CA ASN A 380 5.07 -0.74 10.77
C ASN A 380 6.54 -0.35 11.03
N PRO A 381 6.80 0.66 11.89
CA PRO A 381 8.16 1.10 12.17
C PRO A 381 9.05 -0.02 12.68
N MET A 382 10.22 -0.18 12.05
CA MET A 382 11.27 -1.10 12.49
C MET A 382 11.80 -0.65 13.86
N GLN A 383 11.95 -1.61 14.78
CA GLN A 383 12.45 -1.36 16.14
C GLN A 383 13.95 -1.64 16.22
N SER A 384 14.61 -1.21 17.29
CA SER A 384 15.99 -1.63 17.58
C SER A 384 16.04 -3.14 17.86
N TYR A 385 17.24 -3.73 17.86
CA TYR A 385 17.45 -5.13 18.22
C TYR A 385 16.80 -5.46 19.58
N GLU A 386 17.03 -4.63 20.60
CA GLU A 386 16.46 -4.78 21.94
C GLU A 386 14.93 -4.66 21.94
N GLY A 387 14.38 -3.74 21.14
CA GLY A 387 12.93 -3.60 20.97
C GLY A 387 12.30 -4.85 20.34
N ILE A 388 12.97 -5.45 19.36
CA ILE A 388 12.54 -6.72 18.74
C ILE A 388 12.58 -7.86 19.75
N LEU A 389 13.65 -7.96 20.55
CA LEU A 389 13.76 -8.97 21.61
C LEU A 389 12.63 -8.81 22.64
N GLU A 390 12.30 -7.59 23.04
CA GLU A 390 11.25 -7.33 24.01
C GLU A 390 9.86 -7.67 23.45
N ILE A 391 9.55 -7.23 22.22
CA ILE A 391 8.28 -7.60 21.57
C ILE A 391 8.18 -9.12 21.45
N ASN A 392 9.26 -9.80 21.04
CA ASN A 392 9.27 -11.25 20.92
C ASN A 392 9.09 -11.97 22.27
N ARG A 393 9.73 -11.49 23.33
CA ARG A 393 9.57 -12.02 24.70
C ARG A 393 8.14 -11.85 25.20
N ILE A 394 7.51 -10.72 24.89
CA ILE A 394 6.11 -10.48 25.24
C ILE A 394 5.19 -11.37 24.41
N ALA A 395 5.45 -11.51 23.11
CA ALA A 395 4.69 -12.39 22.21
C ALA A 395 4.73 -13.86 22.68
N SER A 396 5.90 -14.33 23.15
CA SER A 396 6.05 -15.72 23.62
C SER A 396 5.15 -16.05 24.81
N ILE A 397 4.81 -15.05 25.62
CA ILE A 397 3.93 -15.18 26.78
C ILE A 397 2.47 -14.92 26.39
N ALA A 398 2.20 -13.80 25.71
CA ALA A 398 0.85 -13.34 25.39
C ALA A 398 0.13 -14.27 24.39
N ASN A 399 0.89 -14.90 23.50
CA ASN A 399 0.39 -15.79 22.46
C ASN A 399 0.91 -17.23 22.62
N ALA A 400 1.29 -17.63 23.84
CA ALA A 400 1.75 -18.99 24.12
C ALA A 400 0.70 -20.03 23.68
N GLY A 401 1.11 -20.96 22.79
CA GLY A 401 0.25 -22.02 22.26
C GLY A 401 -0.73 -21.58 21.15
N ASP A 402 -0.81 -20.29 20.82
CA ASP A 402 -1.62 -19.84 19.69
C ASP A 402 -1.02 -20.29 18.36
N VAL A 403 -1.88 -20.83 17.49
CA VAL A 403 -1.58 -21.15 16.10
C VAL A 403 -2.78 -20.70 15.28
N THR A 404 -2.55 -20.02 14.16
CA THR A 404 -3.64 -19.52 13.30
C THR A 404 -3.43 -19.98 11.87
N ASP A 405 -4.40 -20.67 11.30
CA ASP A 405 -4.37 -21.04 9.89
C ASP A 405 -4.42 -19.81 8.99
N VAL A 406 -3.58 -19.80 7.95
CA VAL A 406 -3.46 -18.70 7.00
C VAL A 406 -3.53 -19.23 5.56
N PRO A 407 -4.00 -18.43 4.59
CA PRO A 407 -4.04 -18.84 3.19
C PRO A 407 -2.66 -19.25 2.65
N SER A 408 -1.63 -18.51 3.03
CA SER A 408 -0.22 -18.75 2.71
C SER A 408 0.69 -18.08 3.75
N GLY A 409 1.92 -18.59 3.91
CA GLY A 409 3.01 -17.91 4.62
C GLY A 409 3.73 -16.89 3.75
N ILE A 410 4.68 -16.15 4.34
CA ILE A 410 5.53 -15.16 3.63
C ILE A 410 7.01 -15.47 3.81
N GLY A 411 7.77 -15.38 2.73
CA GLY A 411 9.18 -15.75 2.60
C GLY A 411 10.19 -14.86 3.33
N PHE A 412 9.77 -13.81 4.06
CA PHE A 412 10.72 -13.05 4.90
C PHE A 412 11.30 -13.91 6.02
N CYS A 413 10.45 -14.79 6.59
CA CYS A 413 10.81 -15.83 7.53
C CYS A 413 9.77 -16.96 7.43
N LEU A 414 10.11 -18.03 6.72
CA LEU A 414 9.21 -19.15 6.46
C LEU A 414 9.86 -20.46 6.89
N TYR A 415 9.34 -21.06 7.95
CA TYR A 415 9.70 -22.43 8.33
C TYR A 415 8.96 -23.40 7.41
N VAL A 416 9.67 -24.35 6.80
CA VAL A 416 9.08 -25.38 5.94
C VAL A 416 9.54 -26.75 6.42
N THR A 417 8.58 -27.62 6.67
CA THR A 417 8.86 -28.97 7.17
C THR A 417 9.45 -29.85 6.07
N ARG A 418 10.31 -30.79 6.45
CA ARG A 418 10.95 -31.71 5.50
C ARG A 418 9.93 -32.55 4.75
N ASP A 419 8.86 -32.98 5.42
CA ASP A 419 7.77 -33.76 4.79
C ASP A 419 7.02 -32.93 3.76
N CYS A 420 6.76 -31.64 4.05
CA CYS A 420 6.18 -30.70 3.11
C CYS A 420 7.08 -30.53 1.88
N LEU A 421 8.37 -30.23 2.07
CA LEU A 421 9.35 -30.10 0.98
C LEU A 421 9.44 -31.36 0.12
N LYS A 422 9.47 -32.56 0.73
CA LYS A 422 9.49 -33.83 -0.01
C LYS A 422 8.23 -34.01 -0.86
N ALA A 423 7.07 -33.57 -0.37
CA ALA A 423 5.79 -33.73 -1.06
C ALA A 423 5.58 -32.74 -2.23
N ILE A 424 6.17 -31.54 -2.15
CA ILE A 424 5.91 -30.48 -3.13
C ILE A 424 7.13 -30.10 -3.99
N GLY A 425 8.34 -30.46 -3.57
CA GLY A 425 9.59 -30.06 -4.22
C GLY A 425 10.01 -28.61 -3.88
N ALA A 426 10.95 -28.10 -4.67
CA ALA A 426 11.56 -26.78 -4.46
C ALA A 426 10.63 -25.60 -4.82
N LEU A 427 11.16 -24.38 -4.81
CA LEU A 427 10.43 -23.19 -5.27
C LEU A 427 10.23 -23.26 -6.79
N SER A 428 9.07 -22.78 -7.27
CA SER A 428 8.76 -22.80 -8.69
C SER A 428 9.60 -21.75 -9.44
N GLU A 429 10.40 -22.20 -10.39
CA GLU A 429 11.20 -21.32 -11.25
C GLU A 429 10.36 -20.45 -12.19
N ASN A 430 9.04 -20.68 -12.24
CA ASN A 430 8.11 -19.80 -12.95
C ASN A 430 8.10 -18.38 -12.37
N PHE A 431 8.57 -18.16 -11.14
CA PHE A 431 8.59 -16.85 -10.45
C PHE A 431 9.89 -16.05 -10.65
N GLU A 432 10.80 -16.53 -11.52
CA GLU A 432 12.03 -15.84 -11.91
C GLU A 432 12.90 -15.42 -10.71
N ARG A 433 13.17 -14.12 -10.52
CA ARG A 433 14.09 -13.61 -9.48
C ARG A 433 13.47 -13.60 -8.08
N GLY A 434 12.17 -13.87 -7.91
CA GLY A 434 11.47 -13.90 -6.63
C GLY A 434 10.12 -13.17 -6.64
N TYR A 435 9.53 -13.01 -5.45
CA TYR A 435 8.15 -12.63 -5.14
C TYR A 435 7.07 -13.66 -5.56
N LEU A 436 6.22 -14.06 -4.59
CA LEU A 436 5.10 -14.99 -4.72
C LEU A 436 5.46 -16.47 -4.94
N GLU A 437 6.75 -16.81 -5.03
CA GLU A 437 7.22 -18.21 -4.96
C GLU A 437 6.91 -18.88 -3.64
N ASP A 438 6.89 -18.11 -2.56
CA ASP A 438 6.50 -18.51 -1.20
C ASP A 438 5.00 -18.83 -1.14
N VAL A 439 4.18 -17.99 -1.76
CA VAL A 439 2.74 -18.21 -1.89
C VAL A 439 2.46 -19.46 -2.73
N ASP A 440 3.11 -19.62 -3.88
CA ASP A 440 3.02 -20.85 -4.69
C ASP A 440 3.40 -22.10 -3.90
N LEU A 441 4.51 -22.04 -3.14
CA LEU A 441 4.94 -23.14 -2.27
C LEU A 441 3.85 -23.50 -1.26
N CYS A 442 3.29 -22.50 -0.57
CA CYS A 442 2.23 -22.68 0.41
C CYS A 442 0.94 -23.26 -0.20
N LEU A 443 0.56 -22.82 -1.41
CA LEU A 443 -0.63 -23.32 -2.10
C LEU A 443 -0.44 -24.74 -2.65
N ARG A 444 0.77 -25.08 -3.12
CA ARG A 444 1.13 -26.47 -3.44
C ARG A 444 1.10 -27.36 -2.19
N ALA A 445 1.62 -26.87 -1.06
CA ALA A 445 1.58 -27.58 0.22
C ALA A 445 0.13 -27.88 0.62
N ARG A 446 -0.75 -26.87 0.54
CA ARG A 446 -2.19 -27.02 0.77
C ARG A 446 -2.83 -28.05 -0.15
N GLY A 447 -2.47 -28.04 -1.44
CA GLY A 447 -2.92 -29.04 -2.41
C GLY A 447 -2.52 -30.48 -2.07
N LYS A 448 -1.48 -30.67 -1.22
CA LYS A 448 -1.07 -31.97 -0.68
C LYS A 448 -1.61 -32.25 0.72
N GLY A 449 -2.48 -31.39 1.27
CA GLY A 449 -3.12 -31.57 2.57
C GLY A 449 -2.35 -30.97 3.74
N PHE A 450 -1.30 -30.19 3.50
CA PHE A 450 -0.62 -29.45 4.56
C PHE A 450 -1.32 -28.14 4.88
N ARG A 451 -1.27 -27.71 6.14
CA ARG A 451 -1.71 -26.39 6.59
C ARG A 451 -0.54 -25.41 6.60
N ASN A 452 -0.84 -24.17 6.23
CA ASN A 452 0.06 -23.04 6.41
C ASN A 452 -0.43 -22.27 7.63
N VAL A 453 0.45 -22.00 8.59
CA VAL A 453 0.05 -21.37 9.86
C VAL A 453 0.92 -20.18 10.24
N CYS A 454 0.34 -19.26 10.99
CA CYS A 454 1.08 -18.25 11.74
C CYS A 454 1.43 -18.78 13.13
N ALA A 455 2.63 -18.44 13.61
CA ALA A 455 3.03 -18.57 15.02
C ALA A 455 3.07 -17.18 15.68
N PRO A 456 1.95 -16.69 16.27
CA PRO A 456 1.89 -15.34 16.82
C PRO A 456 2.73 -15.14 18.08
N SER A 457 3.26 -16.22 18.64
CA SER A 457 4.20 -16.24 19.75
C SER A 457 5.63 -15.87 19.35
N VAL A 458 5.95 -15.82 18.05
CA VAL A 458 7.27 -15.46 17.52
C VAL A 458 7.18 -14.15 16.76
N TYR A 459 8.14 -13.25 17.01
CA TYR A 459 8.23 -11.97 16.31
C TYR A 459 9.62 -11.79 15.70
N VAL A 460 9.67 -11.47 14.40
CA VAL A 460 10.91 -11.23 13.65
C VAL A 460 10.85 -9.83 13.03
N GLY A 461 11.88 -9.03 13.27
CA GLY A 461 12.00 -7.73 12.62
C GLY A 461 12.38 -7.90 11.16
N HIS A 462 11.80 -7.09 10.28
CA HIS A 462 12.06 -7.11 8.85
C HIS A 462 12.17 -5.67 8.36
N HIS A 463 13.37 -5.30 7.89
CA HIS A 463 13.60 -3.95 7.37
C HIS A 463 12.72 -3.69 6.14
N GLY A 464 12.50 -4.71 5.32
CA GLY A 464 11.87 -4.58 4.02
C GLY A 464 12.81 -3.85 3.08
N SER A 465 13.53 -4.61 2.28
CA SER A 465 14.52 -4.15 1.32
C SER A 465 14.18 -2.79 0.68
N LYS A 466 15.13 -1.84 0.80
CA LYS A 466 15.16 -0.57 0.04
C LYS A 466 15.58 -0.79 -1.43
N SER A 467 15.82 -2.03 -1.82
CA SER A 467 16.32 -2.43 -3.13
C SER A 467 15.22 -2.35 -4.19
N PHE A 468 15.39 -1.42 -5.14
CA PHE A 468 14.60 -1.24 -6.38
C PHE A 468 13.09 -1.49 -6.23
N GLN A 469 12.38 -0.53 -5.61
CA GLN A 469 10.91 -0.54 -5.52
C GLN A 469 10.25 -0.79 -6.90
N HIS A 470 10.86 -0.27 -7.97
CA HIS A 470 10.42 -0.45 -9.35
C HIS A 470 10.65 -1.88 -9.89
N GLU A 471 11.81 -2.51 -9.68
CA GLU A 471 12.02 -3.88 -10.18
C GLU A 471 11.17 -4.90 -9.39
N LYS A 472 11.08 -4.70 -8.06
CA LYS A 472 10.25 -5.50 -7.14
C LYS A 472 8.78 -5.50 -7.56
N ARG A 473 8.17 -4.32 -7.70
CA ARG A 473 6.72 -4.25 -7.96
C ARG A 473 6.36 -4.79 -9.35
N ARG A 474 7.23 -4.60 -10.34
CA ARG A 474 7.09 -5.24 -11.66
C ARG A 474 7.04 -6.76 -11.55
N LEU A 475 8.01 -7.35 -10.85
CA LEU A 475 8.07 -8.80 -10.66
C LEU A 475 6.80 -9.30 -9.95
N VAL A 476 6.35 -8.60 -8.91
CA VAL A 476 5.09 -8.90 -8.20
C VAL A 476 3.90 -8.91 -9.16
N LEU A 477 3.70 -7.88 -9.99
CA LEU A 477 2.54 -7.81 -10.91
C LEU A 477 2.53 -8.97 -11.92
N ARG A 478 3.68 -9.24 -12.56
CA ARG A 478 3.81 -10.37 -13.48
C ARG A 478 3.58 -11.71 -12.77
N ASN A 479 4.13 -11.86 -11.56
CA ASN A 479 4.02 -13.10 -10.79
C ASN A 479 2.61 -13.31 -10.23
N LEU A 480 1.85 -12.24 -9.98
CA LEU A 480 0.43 -12.30 -9.64
C LEU A 480 -0.39 -12.91 -10.78
N GLU A 481 -0.09 -12.55 -12.04
CA GLU A 481 -0.79 -13.15 -13.20
C GLU A 481 -0.53 -14.66 -13.29
N VAL A 482 0.72 -15.09 -13.09
CA VAL A 482 1.06 -16.52 -13.03
C VAL A 482 0.35 -17.21 -11.87
N LEU A 483 0.25 -16.55 -10.71
CA LEU A 483 -0.43 -17.09 -9.54
C LEU A 483 -1.94 -17.23 -9.79
N ASP A 484 -2.60 -16.21 -10.36
CA ASP A 484 -4.03 -16.20 -10.65
C ASP A 484 -4.42 -17.30 -11.65
N GLN A 485 -3.58 -17.53 -12.66
CA GLN A 485 -3.79 -18.62 -13.62
C GLN A 485 -3.69 -20.01 -12.95
N ARG A 486 -2.81 -20.16 -11.96
CA ARG A 486 -2.57 -21.45 -11.29
C ARG A 486 -3.51 -21.70 -10.11
N PHE A 487 -3.97 -20.64 -9.43
CA PHE A 487 -4.77 -20.69 -8.22
C PHE A 487 -5.86 -19.58 -8.22
N PRO A 488 -6.90 -19.71 -9.06
CA PRO A 488 -7.86 -18.63 -9.31
C PRO A 488 -8.67 -18.19 -8.08
N ASP A 489 -8.87 -19.08 -7.09
CA ASP A 489 -9.63 -18.78 -5.88
C ASP A 489 -8.82 -18.04 -4.80
N TYR A 490 -7.49 -18.00 -4.92
CA TYR A 490 -6.61 -17.52 -3.85
C TYR A 490 -6.89 -16.07 -3.44
N ARG A 491 -7.09 -15.15 -4.39
CA ARG A 491 -7.41 -13.75 -4.06
C ARG A 491 -8.70 -13.60 -3.26
N ARG A 492 -9.72 -14.40 -3.59
CA ARG A 492 -11.00 -14.39 -2.88
C ARG A 492 -10.82 -14.89 -1.45
N GLU A 493 -10.00 -15.92 -1.25
CA GLU A 493 -9.65 -16.45 0.07
C GLU A 493 -8.88 -15.41 0.90
N CYS A 494 -7.88 -14.73 0.33
CA CYS A 494 -7.15 -13.65 0.99
C CYS A 494 -8.10 -12.52 1.41
N ARG A 495 -9.00 -12.08 0.51
CA ARG A 495 -10.02 -11.07 0.84
C ARG A 495 -10.91 -11.50 1.99
N ALA A 496 -11.33 -12.77 2.02
CA ALA A 496 -12.13 -13.31 3.11
C ALA A 496 -11.34 -13.34 4.44
N PHE A 497 -10.06 -13.73 4.38
CA PHE A 497 -9.15 -13.71 5.52
C PHE A 497 -8.93 -12.29 6.06
N GLU A 498 -8.71 -11.30 5.19
CA GLU A 498 -8.56 -9.89 5.55
C GLU A 498 -9.81 -9.33 6.25
N ILE A 499 -11.01 -9.68 5.76
CA ILE A 499 -12.27 -9.24 6.37
C ILE A 499 -12.48 -9.88 7.75
N ALA A 500 -12.27 -11.19 7.87
CA ALA A 500 -12.43 -11.91 9.13
C ALA A 500 -11.36 -11.51 10.15
N ASP A 501 -10.13 -11.37 9.67
CA ASP A 501 -8.89 -11.12 10.38
C ASP A 501 -8.69 -12.03 11.61
N PRO A 502 -8.45 -13.33 11.41
CA PRO A 502 -8.26 -14.30 12.49
C PRO A 502 -7.05 -14.00 13.39
N LEU A 503 -6.08 -13.21 12.93
CA LEU A 503 -4.90 -12.81 13.70
C LEU A 503 -5.15 -11.62 14.63
N ARG A 504 -6.30 -10.95 14.50
CA ARG A 504 -6.68 -9.80 15.34
C ARG A 504 -6.55 -10.07 16.84
N PRO A 505 -7.03 -11.21 17.40
CA PRO A 505 -6.93 -11.46 18.84
C PRO A 505 -5.48 -11.58 19.31
N ALA A 506 -4.62 -12.23 18.53
CA ALA A 506 -3.20 -12.38 18.87
C ALA A 506 -2.45 -11.03 18.86
N ARG A 507 -2.76 -10.16 17.90
CA ARG A 507 -2.22 -8.79 17.89
C ARG A 507 -2.75 -7.96 19.07
N ALA A 508 -4.03 -8.07 19.39
CA ALA A 508 -4.61 -7.37 20.53
C ALA A 508 -4.00 -7.80 21.87
N LYS A 509 -3.76 -9.12 22.05
CA LYS A 509 -3.06 -9.66 23.23
C LYS A 509 -1.63 -9.14 23.34
N LEU A 510 -0.89 -9.18 22.23
CA LEU A 510 0.49 -8.68 22.18
C LEU A 510 0.53 -7.18 22.49
N ASP A 511 -0.25 -6.35 21.79
CA ASP A 511 -0.31 -4.89 22.00
C ASP A 511 -0.70 -4.55 23.45
N ARG A 512 -1.67 -5.27 24.01
CA ARG A 512 -2.05 -5.11 25.41
C ARG A 512 -0.89 -5.44 26.36
N ALA A 513 -0.06 -6.42 26.04
CA ALA A 513 1.05 -6.80 26.90
C ALA A 513 2.29 -5.89 26.73
N LEU A 514 2.37 -5.08 25.66
CA LEU A 514 3.46 -4.11 25.46
C LEU A 514 3.42 -2.98 26.49
N THR A 515 4.60 -2.48 26.86
CA THR A 515 4.68 -1.23 27.64
C THR A 515 4.23 -0.06 26.75
N TRP A 516 3.17 0.64 27.17
CA TRP A 516 2.70 1.84 26.49
C TRP A 516 3.39 3.08 27.05
N PRO A 517 3.54 4.16 26.26
CA PRO A 517 3.99 5.45 26.77
C PRO A 517 3.12 5.91 27.96
N CYS A 518 3.77 6.30 29.06
CA CYS A 518 3.11 6.78 30.29
C CYS A 518 2.88 8.30 30.29
N GLN A 519 3.22 9.00 29.20
CA GLN A 519 2.97 10.43 29.10
C GLN A 519 1.45 10.71 29.12
N PRO A 520 1.02 11.84 29.72
CA PRO A 520 -0.38 12.19 29.77
C PRO A 520 -1.01 12.25 28.37
N SER A 521 -2.26 11.82 28.27
CA SER A 521 -2.96 11.73 26.99
C SER A 521 -4.31 12.44 26.97
N VAL A 522 -4.76 12.77 25.77
CA VAL A 522 -6.08 13.30 25.48
C VAL A 522 -6.84 12.23 24.71
N LEU A 523 -7.95 11.75 25.28
CA LEU A 523 -8.80 10.79 24.60
C LEU A 523 -9.76 11.54 23.68
N ILE A 524 -9.76 11.22 22.39
CA ILE A 524 -10.61 11.85 21.39
C ILE A 524 -11.68 10.84 20.98
N LEU A 525 -12.92 11.10 21.40
CA LEU A 525 -14.08 10.30 21.08
C LEU A 525 -14.67 10.75 19.73
N GLY A 526 -14.62 9.89 18.72
CA GLY A 526 -15.05 10.24 17.37
C GLY A 526 -15.75 9.10 16.62
N ASN A 527 -16.65 9.45 15.71
CA ASN A 527 -17.28 8.47 14.82
C ASN A 527 -16.36 8.23 13.61
N ARG A 528 -16.07 6.96 13.27
CA ARG A 528 -15.24 6.62 12.09
C ARG A 528 -15.74 7.25 10.78
N ARG A 529 -17.03 7.52 10.64
CA ARG A 529 -17.61 8.15 9.44
C ARG A 529 -17.45 9.67 9.39
N ARG A 530 -17.33 10.34 10.53
CA ARG A 530 -17.17 11.81 10.69
C ARG A 530 -15.81 12.16 11.29
N PHE A 531 -14.77 11.44 10.87
CA PHE A 531 -13.51 11.38 11.63
C PHE A 531 -12.53 12.52 11.31
N ALA A 532 -12.76 13.27 10.23
CA ALA A 532 -11.86 14.35 9.77
C ALA A 532 -11.62 15.44 10.82
N VAL A 533 -12.67 15.80 11.57
CA VAL A 533 -12.58 16.81 12.64
C VAL A 533 -11.71 16.32 13.82
N ALA A 534 -11.87 15.04 14.18
CA ALA A 534 -11.08 14.41 15.24
C ALA A 534 -9.60 14.28 14.85
N GLU A 535 -9.30 13.95 13.58
CA GLU A 535 -7.93 13.89 13.06
C GLU A 535 -7.26 15.26 13.06
N GLU A 536 -7.98 16.28 12.60
CA GLU A 536 -7.47 17.65 12.62
C GLU A 536 -7.21 18.14 14.05
N ARG A 537 -8.06 17.75 15.01
CA ARG A 537 -7.80 18.03 16.43
C ARG A 537 -6.55 17.32 16.94
N ALA A 538 -6.38 16.03 16.62
CA ALA A 538 -5.20 15.28 17.03
C ALA A 538 -3.91 15.87 16.45
N ARG A 539 -3.94 16.36 15.21
CA ARG A 539 -2.83 17.09 14.59
C ARG A 539 -2.45 18.32 15.41
N HIS A 540 -3.43 19.15 15.79
CA HIS A 540 -3.19 20.33 16.63
C HIS A 540 -2.65 20.00 18.03
N LEU A 541 -3.05 18.86 18.60
CA LEU A 541 -2.51 18.37 19.88
C LEU A 541 -1.06 17.93 19.73
N GLY A 542 -0.75 17.17 18.66
CA GLY A 542 0.61 16.72 18.35
C GLY A 542 1.58 17.89 18.14
N GLU A 543 1.16 18.96 17.47
CA GLU A 543 1.95 20.20 17.31
C GLU A 543 2.31 20.88 18.63
N ARG A 544 1.54 20.61 19.70
CA ARG A 544 1.78 21.12 21.06
C ARG A 544 2.54 20.12 21.95
N GLY A 545 2.89 18.95 21.40
CA GLY A 545 3.50 17.86 22.16
C GLY A 545 2.52 17.07 23.01
N GLU A 546 1.20 17.24 22.83
CA GLU A 546 0.18 16.48 23.54
C GLU A 546 -0.10 15.14 22.83
N ARG A 547 -0.18 14.05 23.59
CA ARG A 547 -0.48 12.73 23.06
C ARG A 547 -1.98 12.54 22.83
N ALA A 548 -2.39 12.34 21.60
CA ALA A 548 -3.78 12.05 21.25
C ALA A 548 -4.04 10.54 21.11
N ILE A 549 -5.08 10.03 21.78
CA ILE A 549 -5.58 8.67 21.61
C ILE A 549 -6.99 8.73 21.06
N PHE A 550 -7.21 8.08 19.92
CA PHE A 550 -8.53 7.96 19.33
C PHE A 550 -9.32 6.82 19.96
N LEU A 551 -10.56 7.12 20.34
CA LEU A 551 -11.60 6.18 20.68
C LEU A 551 -12.65 6.25 19.58
N SER A 552 -12.47 5.43 18.55
CA SER A 552 -13.32 5.46 17.36
C SER A 552 -14.39 4.37 17.42
N ARG A 553 -15.67 4.75 17.31
CA ARG A 553 -16.79 3.81 17.41
C ARG A 553 -17.17 3.20 16.06
N GLU A 554 -17.36 1.89 16.05
CA GLU A 554 -18.00 1.14 14.97
C GLU A 554 -19.06 0.21 15.57
N ARG A 555 -20.34 0.54 15.35
CA ARG A 555 -21.47 -0.11 16.05
C ARG A 555 -21.28 -0.02 17.57
N ASP A 556 -21.15 -1.17 18.24
CA ASP A 556 -20.98 -1.26 19.71
C ASP A 556 -19.53 -1.51 20.13
N VAL A 557 -18.58 -1.53 19.18
CA VAL A 557 -17.15 -1.74 19.44
C VAL A 557 -16.41 -0.41 19.37
N ILE A 558 -15.57 -0.14 20.37
CA ILE A 558 -14.73 1.06 20.43
C ILE A 558 -13.30 0.66 20.11
N HIS A 559 -12.75 1.15 19.01
CA HIS A 559 -11.36 0.95 18.63
C HIS A 559 -10.48 2.01 19.28
N VAL A 560 -9.40 1.57 19.93
CA VAL A 560 -8.43 2.43 20.61
C VAL A 560 -7.14 2.45 19.81
N ARG A 561 -6.72 3.63 19.35
CA ARG A 561 -5.45 3.80 18.64
C ARG A 561 -4.76 5.11 18.98
N ALA A 562 -3.45 5.11 19.12
CA ALA A 562 -2.69 6.36 19.23
C ALA A 562 -2.63 7.07 17.88
N ALA A 563 -2.78 8.40 17.87
CA ALA A 563 -2.80 9.19 16.64
C ALA A 563 -1.42 9.28 15.96
N ASP A 564 -0.35 9.15 16.73
CA ASP A 564 1.04 9.20 16.29
C ASP A 564 1.59 7.86 15.76
N GLY A 565 0.76 6.81 15.74
CA GLY A 565 1.15 5.46 15.34
C GLY A 565 1.82 4.63 16.44
N SER A 566 2.07 5.19 17.63
CA SER A 566 2.59 4.45 18.79
C SER A 566 1.56 3.45 19.34
N SER A 567 1.97 2.51 20.19
CA SER A 567 1.03 1.60 20.86
C SER A 567 0.11 2.38 21.83
N PRO A 568 -1.20 2.07 21.92
CA PRO A 568 -1.87 0.96 21.26
C PRO A 568 -2.35 1.26 19.84
N GLN A 569 -2.49 0.23 19.02
CA GLN A 569 -3.06 0.26 17.66
C GLN A 569 -4.05 -0.88 17.37
N ALA A 570 -4.04 -1.96 18.17
CA ALA A 570 -4.85 -3.17 17.95
C ALA A 570 -5.88 -3.44 19.06
N ILE A 571 -6.19 -2.44 19.90
CA ILE A 571 -7.06 -2.59 21.06
C ILE A 571 -8.53 -2.26 20.71
N GLN A 572 -9.44 -3.10 21.21
CA GLN A 572 -10.88 -2.89 21.14
C GLN A 572 -11.48 -2.96 22.55
N LEU A 573 -12.46 -2.10 22.81
CA LEU A 573 -13.24 -2.08 24.04
C LEU A 573 -14.69 -2.45 23.73
N ASN A 574 -15.28 -3.22 24.64
CA ASN A 574 -16.72 -3.49 24.67
C ASN A 574 -17.26 -3.00 26.01
N VAL A 575 -18.19 -2.05 26.00
CA VAL A 575 -18.81 -1.50 27.22
C VAL A 575 -20.26 -1.94 27.41
N GLY A 576 -20.73 -2.89 26.60
CA GLY A 576 -22.11 -3.41 26.65
C GLY A 576 -22.36 -4.39 27.79
N THR A 577 -21.31 -4.90 28.44
CA THR A 577 -21.40 -5.83 29.58
C THR A 577 -20.63 -5.29 30.78
N GLU A 578 -20.97 -5.74 31.99
CA GLU A 578 -20.28 -5.31 33.23
C GLU A 578 -18.79 -5.69 33.23
N THR A 579 -18.46 -6.90 32.79
CA THR A 579 -17.09 -7.36 32.61
C THR A 579 -16.34 -6.50 31.59
N GLY A 580 -16.97 -6.22 30.44
CA GLY A 580 -16.37 -5.40 29.39
C GLY A 580 -16.13 -3.96 29.85
N ALA A 581 -17.07 -3.37 30.60
CA ALA A 581 -16.91 -2.04 31.17
C ALA A 581 -15.75 -1.97 32.18
N THR A 582 -15.55 -3.02 32.99
CA THR A 582 -14.43 -3.12 33.93
C THR A 582 -13.09 -3.21 33.21
N GLU A 583 -13.01 -4.02 32.15
CA GLU A 583 -11.82 -4.12 31.30
C GLU A 583 -11.53 -2.79 30.58
N ALA A 584 -12.56 -2.14 30.06
CA ALA A 584 -12.45 -0.83 29.43
C ALA A 584 -11.94 0.24 30.41
N ALA A 585 -12.42 0.25 31.65
CA ALA A 585 -11.91 1.13 32.70
C ALA A 585 -10.41 0.92 32.95
N ALA A 586 -9.96 -0.33 33.07
CA ALA A 586 -8.55 -0.64 33.30
C ALA A 586 -7.66 -0.17 32.13
N ILE A 587 -8.12 -0.38 30.89
CA ILE A 587 -7.40 0.06 29.69
C ILE A 587 -7.37 1.58 29.62
N ILE A 588 -8.50 2.27 29.82
CA ILE A 588 -8.58 3.73 29.78
C ILE A 588 -7.64 4.34 30.82
N THR A 589 -7.63 3.85 32.06
CA THR A 589 -6.72 4.34 33.11
C THR A 589 -5.26 4.19 32.73
N ARG A 590 -4.87 3.08 32.09
CA ARG A 590 -3.48 2.84 31.64
C ARG A 590 -3.02 3.80 30.53
N LEU A 591 -3.94 4.44 29.81
CA LEU A 591 -3.60 5.47 28.82
C LEU A 591 -3.18 6.80 29.47
N HIS A 592 -3.25 6.92 30.81
CA HIS A 592 -2.97 8.15 31.55
C HIS A 592 -3.72 9.38 31.00
N PRO A 593 -5.06 9.31 30.83
CA PRO A 593 -5.81 10.39 30.23
C PRO A 593 -5.94 11.57 31.20
N GLU A 594 -5.68 12.79 30.73
CA GLU A 594 -5.95 14.02 31.48
C GLU A 594 -7.41 14.47 31.30
N ARG A 595 -7.98 14.19 30.13
CA ARG A 595 -9.32 14.60 29.73
C ARG A 595 -9.81 13.78 28.54
N VAL A 596 -11.13 13.82 28.33
CA VAL A 596 -11.79 13.25 27.15
C VAL A 596 -12.43 14.36 26.35
N GLU A 597 -12.04 14.50 25.09
CA GLU A 597 -12.64 15.42 24.12
C GLU A 597 -13.64 14.65 23.25
N VAL A 598 -14.92 15.04 23.28
CA VAL A 598 -16.00 14.32 22.59
C VAL A 598 -16.43 15.09 21.34
N PHE A 599 -16.15 14.53 20.16
CA PHE A 599 -16.53 15.08 18.85
C PHE A 599 -17.74 14.40 18.23
N GLU A 600 -18.09 13.20 18.72
CA GLU A 600 -19.26 12.47 18.25
C GLU A 600 -20.56 13.12 18.80
N PRO A 601 -21.52 13.48 17.94
CA PRO A 601 -22.81 14.05 18.37
C PRO A 601 -23.63 13.12 19.28
N ASN A 602 -23.53 11.81 19.01
CA ASN A 602 -24.28 10.76 19.70
C ASN A 602 -23.34 9.67 20.22
N PRO A 603 -22.50 9.97 21.23
CA PRO A 603 -21.59 9.01 21.82
C PRO A 603 -22.39 7.94 22.59
N LEU A 604 -21.80 6.77 22.74
CA LEU A 604 -22.42 5.66 23.46
C LEU A 604 -22.64 6.04 24.94
N PRO A 605 -23.87 6.05 25.47
CA PRO A 605 -24.15 6.49 26.85
C PRO A 605 -23.34 5.70 27.89
N GLN A 606 -23.21 4.39 27.70
CA GLN A 606 -22.43 3.51 28.58
C GLN A 606 -20.95 3.92 28.66
N LEU A 607 -20.39 4.45 27.57
CA LEU A 607 -19.01 4.93 27.55
C LEU A 607 -18.87 6.27 28.29
N ILE A 608 -19.83 7.18 28.11
CA ILE A 608 -19.86 8.44 28.86
C ILE A 608 -19.99 8.17 30.37
N ASP A 609 -20.87 7.24 30.75
CA ASP A 609 -21.04 6.80 32.15
C ASP A 609 -19.75 6.22 32.73
N LEU A 610 -19.04 5.39 31.95
CA LEU A 610 -17.75 4.86 32.34
C LEU A 610 -16.72 5.96 32.58
N ILE A 611 -16.60 6.92 31.66
CA ILE A 611 -15.67 8.05 31.77
C ILE A 611 -15.99 8.89 33.02
N ARG A 612 -17.27 9.13 33.32
CA ARG A 612 -17.69 9.83 34.55
C ARG A 612 -17.30 9.06 35.80
N LYS A 613 -17.49 7.74 35.83
CA LYS A 613 -17.09 6.88 36.96
C LYS A 613 -15.57 6.91 37.20
N LEU A 614 -14.78 7.09 36.14
CA LEU A 614 -13.32 7.26 36.24
C LEU A 614 -12.89 8.66 36.71
N GLY A 615 -13.82 9.61 36.86
CA GLY A 615 -13.53 10.97 37.31
C GLY A 615 -12.79 11.83 36.27
N LEU A 616 -12.83 11.44 34.99
CA LEU A 616 -12.14 12.17 33.92
C LEU A 616 -12.95 13.38 33.45
N PRO A 617 -12.33 14.56 33.28
CA PRO A 617 -12.99 15.72 32.68
C PRO A 617 -13.49 15.41 31.27
N ILE A 618 -14.77 15.72 31.01
CA ILE A 618 -15.40 15.54 29.70
C ILE A 618 -15.55 16.91 29.05
N HIS A 619 -14.91 17.09 27.90
CA HIS A 619 -14.92 18.30 27.10
C HIS A 619 -15.69 18.03 25.80
N PRO A 620 -17.02 18.20 25.79
CA PRO A 620 -17.79 18.08 24.56
C PRO A 620 -17.43 19.20 23.59
N TRP A 621 -17.30 18.84 22.31
CA TRP A 621 -17.09 19.76 21.21
C TRP A 621 -18.34 19.85 20.36
N LEU A 622 -18.81 21.08 20.14
CA LEU A 622 -19.90 21.33 19.20
C LEU A 622 -19.36 21.37 17.77
N THR A 623 -19.51 20.26 17.06
CA THR A 623 -19.04 20.09 15.67
C THR A 623 -20.19 19.83 14.70
N ALA A 624 -21.38 19.55 15.23
CA ALA A 624 -22.62 19.35 14.49
C ALA A 624 -23.82 20.01 15.21
N GLY A 625 -24.97 20.10 14.54
CA GLY A 625 -26.14 20.84 15.03
C GLY A 625 -26.93 20.10 16.12
N THR A 626 -26.71 18.80 16.24
CA THR A 626 -27.33 17.93 17.22
C THR A 626 -26.31 17.53 18.28
N LEU A 627 -26.72 17.52 19.54
CA LEU A 627 -26.01 16.85 20.63
C LEU A 627 -26.99 15.88 21.29
N SER A 628 -26.53 14.69 21.63
CA SER A 628 -27.36 13.69 22.33
C SER A 628 -27.66 14.08 23.77
N GLU A 629 -28.69 13.43 24.32
CA GLU A 629 -29.05 13.56 25.74
C GLU A 629 -27.87 13.27 26.67
N ALA A 630 -27.00 12.31 26.33
CA ALA A 630 -25.82 11.98 27.14
C ALA A 630 -24.84 13.17 27.30
N ILE A 631 -24.79 14.08 26.33
CA ILE A 631 -23.96 15.29 26.39
C ILE A 631 -24.74 16.48 26.97
N THR A 632 -26.03 16.59 26.65
CA THR A 632 -26.87 17.69 27.16
C THR A 632 -27.32 17.48 28.61
N SER A 633 -27.20 16.27 29.16
CA SER A 633 -27.43 15.98 30.57
C SER A 633 -26.20 16.19 31.46
N LEU A 634 -25.04 16.53 30.88
CA LEU A 634 -23.86 16.89 31.66
C LEU A 634 -24.14 18.18 32.46
N PRO A 635 -23.59 18.33 33.68
CA PRO A 635 -23.81 19.53 34.52
C PRO A 635 -23.47 20.83 33.79
N ASP A 636 -24.17 21.91 34.10
CA ASP A 636 -24.05 23.20 33.37
C ASP A 636 -22.65 23.85 33.52
N GLU A 637 -21.92 23.53 34.59
CA GLU A 637 -20.52 23.90 34.77
C GLU A 637 -19.56 23.24 33.75
N THR A 638 -20.00 22.17 33.08
CA THR A 638 -19.23 21.48 32.03
C THR A 638 -19.06 22.40 30.83
N GLN A 639 -17.82 22.71 30.49
CA GLN A 639 -17.50 23.59 29.38
C GLN A 639 -17.85 22.95 28.04
N LEU A 640 -18.64 23.64 27.22
CA LEU A 640 -18.90 23.26 25.83
C LEU A 640 -17.90 23.99 24.93
N PHE A 641 -16.99 23.22 24.30
CA PHE A 641 -15.95 23.75 23.44
C PHE A 641 -16.47 23.95 22.02
N VAL A 642 -16.05 25.04 21.38
CA VAL A 642 -16.44 25.40 20.02
C VAL A 642 -15.22 25.77 19.18
N PRO A 643 -15.08 25.27 17.94
CA PRO A 643 -13.87 25.45 17.12
C PRO A 643 -13.79 26.81 16.41
N GLY A 644 -14.81 27.67 16.55
CA GLY A 644 -14.87 28.97 15.87
C GLY A 644 -16.04 29.85 16.30
N LYS A 645 -16.04 31.10 15.83
CA LYS A 645 -17.05 32.13 16.21
C LYS A 645 -18.47 31.77 15.78
N ASN A 646 -18.65 31.13 14.62
CA ASN A 646 -19.97 30.67 14.15
C ASN A 646 -20.56 29.63 15.11
N ALA A 647 -19.75 28.63 15.47
CA ALA A 647 -20.13 27.61 16.44
C ALA A 647 -20.43 28.22 17.82
N GLN A 648 -19.68 29.25 18.23
CA GLN A 648 -19.96 29.98 19.48
C GLN A 648 -21.32 30.67 19.45
N ALA A 649 -21.64 31.38 18.37
CA ALA A 649 -22.93 32.05 18.21
C ALA A 649 -24.09 31.04 18.20
N PHE A 650 -23.96 29.95 17.44
CA PHE A 650 -24.93 28.86 17.42
C PHE A 650 -25.14 28.28 18.82
N ALA A 651 -24.05 27.98 19.54
CA ALA A 651 -24.10 27.40 20.87
C ALA A 651 -24.80 28.33 21.88
N LYS A 652 -24.49 29.64 21.87
CA LYS A 652 -25.11 30.63 22.75
C LYS A 652 -26.60 30.81 22.48
N ALA A 653 -27.01 30.76 21.21
CA ALA A 653 -28.42 30.86 20.85
C ALA A 653 -29.23 29.63 21.31
N ARG A 654 -28.62 28.44 21.24
CA ARG A 654 -29.30 27.17 21.57
C ARG A 654 -29.24 26.80 23.05
N TRP A 655 -28.14 27.14 23.72
CA TRP A 655 -27.88 26.82 25.12
C TRP A 655 -27.33 28.06 25.86
N PRO A 656 -28.16 29.08 26.12
CA PRO A 656 -27.71 30.37 26.67
C PRO A 656 -27.07 30.25 28.05
N GLU A 657 -27.51 29.28 28.86
CA GLU A 657 -27.02 29.06 30.23
C GLU A 657 -25.72 28.24 30.29
N ARG A 658 -25.30 27.61 29.18
CA ARG A 658 -24.08 26.77 29.17
C ARG A 658 -22.82 27.62 29.08
N LYS A 659 -21.76 27.17 29.75
CA LYS A 659 -20.43 27.77 29.65
C LYS A 659 -19.75 27.43 28.32
N ILE A 660 -19.89 28.32 27.33
CA ILE A 660 -19.29 28.16 26.00
C ILE A 660 -17.83 28.65 25.96
N VAL A 661 -16.89 27.78 25.57
CA VAL A 661 -15.46 28.11 25.45
C VAL A 661 -15.03 28.09 23.98
N LEU A 662 -14.65 29.26 23.46
CA LEU A 662 -14.11 29.38 22.11
C LEU A 662 -12.63 29.00 22.09
N GLN A 663 -12.29 28.02 21.26
CA GLN A 663 -10.92 27.68 20.91
C GLN A 663 -10.80 27.66 19.39
N ASP A 664 -10.40 28.80 18.82
CA ASP A 664 -10.35 28.99 17.37
C ASP A 664 -9.27 28.10 16.74
N TRP A 665 -9.64 27.36 15.70
CA TRP A 665 -8.71 26.50 14.99
C TRP A 665 -8.08 27.25 13.80
N PRO A 666 -6.75 27.16 13.62
CA PRO A 666 -6.11 27.78 12.49
C PRO A 666 -6.64 27.16 11.20
N THR A 667 -7.14 28.00 10.30
CA THR A 667 -7.83 27.58 9.08
C THR A 667 -7.15 28.25 7.90
N ARG A 668 -6.67 27.43 6.96
CA ARG A 668 -5.92 27.93 5.80
C ARG A 668 -6.87 28.67 4.85
N PRO A 669 -6.47 29.82 4.29
CA PRO A 669 -7.24 30.47 3.23
C PRO A 669 -7.26 29.58 1.98
N LEU A 670 -8.37 29.63 1.24
CA LEU A 670 -8.49 28.96 -0.05
C LEU A 670 -8.35 30.00 -1.15
N THR A 671 -7.23 29.99 -1.86
CA THR A 671 -7.05 30.85 -3.04
C THR A 671 -7.49 30.08 -4.27
N VAL A 672 -8.47 30.63 -5.00
CA VAL A 672 -8.87 30.15 -6.32
C VAL A 672 -8.57 31.26 -7.31
N GLU A 673 -7.59 31.05 -8.19
CA GLU A 673 -7.25 32.02 -9.23
C GLU A 673 -8.25 31.93 -10.40
N PRO A 674 -8.85 33.07 -10.81
CA PRO A 674 -9.80 33.09 -11.91
C PRO A 674 -9.09 32.89 -13.26
N ILE A 675 -9.61 31.97 -14.06
CA ILE A 675 -9.21 31.80 -15.46
C ILE A 675 -9.99 32.82 -16.29
N HIS A 676 -9.29 33.86 -16.75
CA HIS A 676 -9.87 34.95 -17.51
C HIS A 676 -10.37 34.45 -18.88
N GLY A 677 -11.59 34.85 -19.26
CA GLY A 677 -12.21 34.47 -20.55
C GLY A 677 -12.93 33.11 -20.56
N ALA A 678 -12.88 32.32 -19.49
CA ALA A 678 -13.64 31.08 -19.36
C ALA A 678 -14.97 31.28 -18.64
N SER A 679 -15.99 30.48 -18.98
CA SER A 679 -17.27 30.48 -18.27
C SER A 679 -17.08 30.09 -16.81
N ARG A 680 -17.64 30.87 -15.89
CA ARG A 680 -17.56 30.60 -14.44
C ARG A 680 -18.51 29.47 -14.04
N SER A 681 -17.99 28.50 -13.28
CA SER A 681 -18.80 27.44 -12.67
C SER A 681 -19.27 27.80 -11.27
N VAL A 682 -20.20 27.01 -10.73
CA VAL A 682 -20.53 26.98 -9.30
C VAL A 682 -19.86 25.76 -8.68
N ALA A 683 -19.03 25.97 -7.66
CA ALA A 683 -18.49 24.90 -6.85
C ALA A 683 -19.43 24.57 -5.69
N ILE A 684 -19.64 23.29 -5.39
CA ILE A 684 -20.39 22.83 -4.23
C ILE A 684 -19.48 21.93 -3.42
N VAL A 685 -19.26 22.28 -2.14
CA VAL A 685 -18.42 21.54 -1.20
C VAL A 685 -19.32 20.96 -0.11
N PRO A 686 -19.81 19.71 -0.27
CA PRO A 686 -20.60 19.05 0.76
C PRO A 686 -19.73 18.74 1.98
N SER A 687 -20.31 18.83 3.17
CA SER A 687 -19.67 18.36 4.41
C SER A 687 -19.50 16.85 4.39
N GLU A 688 -20.58 16.13 4.07
CA GLU A 688 -20.60 14.68 3.93
C GLU A 688 -21.62 14.20 2.89
N PRO A 689 -21.45 12.99 2.32
CA PRO A 689 -22.47 12.34 1.51
C PRO A 689 -23.73 12.05 2.35
N SER A 690 -24.86 12.68 2.00
CA SER A 690 -26.16 12.40 2.63
C SER A 690 -27.27 12.38 1.56
N PRO A 691 -28.38 11.67 1.78
CA PRO A 691 -29.54 11.75 0.90
C PRO A 691 -30.12 13.16 0.79
N ALA A 692 -29.99 13.98 1.83
CA ALA A 692 -30.47 15.36 1.85
C ALA A 692 -29.58 16.26 0.98
N SER A 693 -28.26 16.22 1.19
CA SER A 693 -27.30 16.95 0.36
C SER A 693 -27.39 16.55 -1.11
N PHE A 694 -27.58 15.26 -1.41
CA PHE A 694 -27.80 14.79 -2.77
C PHE A 694 -29.06 15.39 -3.42
N ARG A 695 -30.20 15.40 -2.72
CA ARG A 695 -31.46 15.97 -3.25
C ARG A 695 -31.33 17.47 -3.52
N LEU A 696 -30.74 18.21 -2.59
CA LEU A 696 -30.51 19.64 -2.75
C LEU A 696 -29.61 19.94 -3.96
N ILE A 697 -28.47 19.24 -4.07
CA ILE A 697 -27.57 19.37 -5.22
C ILE A 697 -28.32 19.06 -6.51
N ARG A 698 -29.13 18.00 -6.55
CA ARG A 698 -29.88 17.61 -7.75
C ARG A 698 -30.85 18.70 -8.20
N ARG A 699 -31.58 19.35 -7.28
CA ARG A 699 -32.48 20.46 -7.61
C ARG A 699 -31.73 21.69 -8.11
N LEU A 700 -30.65 22.07 -7.41
CA LEU A 700 -29.77 23.15 -7.87
C LEU A 700 -29.25 22.89 -9.29
N VAL A 701 -28.95 21.64 -9.63
CA VAL A 701 -28.52 21.25 -10.98
C VAL A 701 -29.61 21.45 -12.03
N ASP A 702 -30.87 21.15 -11.71
CA ASP A 702 -32.00 21.30 -12.64
C ASP A 702 -32.32 22.78 -12.91
N ASP A 703 -32.18 23.64 -11.89
CA ASP A 703 -32.56 25.05 -11.97
C ASP A 703 -31.40 25.97 -12.42
N LEU A 704 -30.14 25.63 -12.09
CA LEU A 704 -28.96 26.38 -12.51
C LEU A 704 -28.50 25.95 -13.90
N ARG A 705 -28.71 26.82 -14.91
CA ARG A 705 -28.18 26.64 -16.28
C ARG A 705 -26.69 26.96 -16.42
N ARG A 706 -25.87 26.59 -15.43
CA ARG A 706 -24.40 26.79 -15.42
C ARG A 706 -23.68 25.46 -15.15
N SER A 707 -22.38 25.44 -15.41
CA SER A 707 -21.51 24.33 -15.01
C SER A 707 -21.41 24.26 -13.49
N ILE A 708 -21.59 23.07 -12.92
CA ILE A 708 -21.51 22.79 -11.49
C ILE A 708 -20.38 21.77 -11.26
N VAL A 709 -19.51 22.08 -10.29
CA VAL A 709 -18.50 21.14 -9.80
C VAL A 709 -18.79 20.79 -8.34
N VAL A 710 -18.94 19.51 -8.04
CA VAL A 710 -19.08 19.01 -6.67
C VAL A 710 -17.70 18.55 -6.18
N ALA A 711 -17.13 19.31 -5.26
CA ALA A 711 -15.81 19.08 -4.68
C ALA A 711 -15.93 18.09 -3.50
N GLY A 712 -15.84 16.79 -3.80
CA GLY A 712 -16.03 15.72 -2.84
C GLY A 712 -16.73 14.50 -3.45
N VAL A 713 -17.32 13.69 -2.57
CA VAL A 713 -18.13 12.53 -2.91
C VAL A 713 -19.60 12.78 -2.58
N THR A 714 -20.50 12.11 -3.30
CA THR A 714 -21.94 12.14 -3.05
C THR A 714 -22.47 10.72 -2.80
N CYS A 715 -23.75 10.58 -2.47
CA CYS A 715 -24.35 9.25 -2.31
C CYS A 715 -24.45 8.48 -3.64
N ASP A 716 -24.48 9.17 -4.78
CA ASP A 716 -24.65 8.59 -6.12
C ASP A 716 -24.02 9.50 -7.18
N ASP A 717 -22.69 9.45 -7.25
CA ASP A 717 -21.91 10.28 -8.17
C ASP A 717 -22.32 10.08 -9.64
N GLU A 718 -22.64 8.85 -10.03
CA GLU A 718 -22.99 8.48 -11.41
C GLU A 718 -24.28 9.15 -11.85
N ARG A 719 -25.29 9.14 -10.99
CA ARG A 719 -26.57 9.79 -11.28
C ARG A 719 -26.42 11.29 -11.43
N LEU A 720 -25.61 11.96 -10.61
CA LEU A 720 -25.35 13.40 -10.77
C LEU A 720 -24.58 13.69 -12.06
N MET A 721 -23.54 12.91 -12.35
CA MET A 721 -22.75 13.07 -13.57
C MET A 721 -23.49 12.70 -14.86
N SER A 722 -24.66 12.08 -14.78
CA SER A 722 -25.55 11.91 -15.95
C SER A 722 -26.10 13.24 -16.47
N CYS A 723 -26.06 14.30 -15.65
CA CYS A 723 -26.39 15.67 -16.05
C CYS A 723 -25.19 16.31 -16.75
N THR A 724 -25.38 16.84 -17.96
CA THR A 724 -24.28 17.29 -18.83
C THR A 724 -23.47 18.48 -18.30
N ASN A 725 -24.02 19.23 -17.34
CA ASN A 725 -23.39 20.40 -16.71
C ASN A 725 -22.77 20.09 -15.34
N VAL A 726 -22.73 18.84 -14.89
CA VAL A 726 -22.25 18.48 -13.55
C VAL A 726 -20.97 17.66 -13.62
N PHE A 727 -20.02 18.00 -12.76
CA PHE A 727 -18.82 17.22 -12.54
C PHE A 727 -18.60 16.97 -11.05
N VAL A 728 -18.43 15.71 -10.65
CA VAL A 728 -18.07 15.36 -9.27
C VAL A 728 -16.58 15.07 -9.22
N THR A 729 -15.83 15.56 -8.24
CA THR A 729 -14.35 15.42 -8.24
C THR A 729 -13.86 14.11 -7.64
N GLY A 730 -14.66 13.48 -6.78
CA GLY A 730 -14.22 12.39 -5.91
C GLY A 730 -13.70 12.94 -4.58
N ARG A 731 -13.23 12.06 -3.68
CA ARG A 731 -12.79 12.44 -2.34
C ARG A 731 -11.62 13.44 -2.43
N ILE A 732 -11.67 14.50 -1.61
CA ILE A 732 -10.65 15.55 -1.56
C ILE A 732 -10.25 15.86 -0.13
N ALA A 733 -8.98 16.19 0.09
CA ALA A 733 -8.53 16.79 1.34
C ALA A 733 -8.64 18.32 1.30
N ALA A 734 -8.68 18.95 2.48
CA ALA A 734 -8.72 20.42 2.59
C ALA A 734 -7.47 21.10 2.00
N SER A 735 -6.33 20.41 2.00
CA SER A 735 -5.09 20.90 1.37
C SER A 735 -5.11 20.86 -0.16
N GLU A 736 -6.00 20.07 -0.77
CA GLU A 736 -6.02 19.80 -2.22
C GLU A 736 -7.15 20.54 -2.94
N ILE A 737 -8.15 21.03 -2.20
CA ILE A 737 -9.37 21.62 -2.76
C ILE A 737 -9.10 22.75 -3.77
N GLY A 738 -8.06 23.57 -3.54
CA GLY A 738 -7.67 24.64 -4.47
C GLY A 738 -7.24 24.10 -5.83
N ASP A 739 -6.31 23.15 -5.84
CA ASP A 739 -5.79 22.53 -7.06
C ASP A 739 -6.87 21.75 -7.81
N VAL A 740 -7.79 21.11 -7.07
CA VAL A 740 -8.91 20.37 -7.66
C VAL A 740 -9.97 21.29 -8.25
N LEU A 741 -10.23 22.44 -7.63
CA LEU A 741 -11.24 23.39 -8.11
C LEU A 741 -10.74 24.32 -9.21
N ALA A 742 -9.44 24.65 -9.26
CA ALA A 742 -8.89 25.56 -10.26
C ALA A 742 -9.25 25.16 -11.71
N PRO A 743 -9.22 23.87 -12.10
CA PRO A 743 -9.67 23.41 -13.41
C PRO A 743 -11.17 23.54 -13.70
N HIS A 744 -11.97 24.05 -12.78
CA HIS A 744 -13.40 24.28 -13.01
C HIS A 744 -13.73 25.77 -13.11
N ASN A 745 -12.75 26.64 -12.84
CA ASN A 745 -12.92 28.09 -12.84
C ASN A 745 -14.17 28.55 -12.04
N PRO A 746 -14.31 28.15 -10.76
CA PRO A 746 -15.50 28.49 -10.01
C PRO A 746 -15.54 29.99 -9.71
N GLY A 747 -16.65 30.62 -10.10
CA GLY A 747 -16.94 32.01 -9.75
C GLY A 747 -17.64 32.15 -8.39
N TRP A 748 -18.26 31.06 -7.95
CA TRP A 748 -19.07 30.98 -6.74
C TRP A 748 -18.83 29.64 -6.07
N LEU A 749 -18.90 29.62 -4.74
CA LEU A 749 -18.78 28.40 -3.95
C LEU A 749 -19.97 28.28 -3.01
N LEU A 750 -20.57 27.10 -2.94
CA LEU A 750 -21.60 26.73 -1.98
C LEU A 750 -21.06 25.69 -1.01
N THR A 751 -21.24 25.91 0.29
CA THR A 751 -20.79 24.98 1.34
C THR A 751 -21.66 25.11 2.58
N ASP A 752 -21.52 24.18 3.54
CA ASP A 752 -22.19 24.25 4.86
C ASP A 752 -23.71 24.48 4.77
N PHE A 753 -24.39 23.72 3.91
CA PHE A 753 -25.80 23.94 3.53
C PHE A 753 -26.80 22.89 4.02
N ASP A 754 -26.33 21.74 4.50
CA ASP A 754 -27.16 20.62 4.97
C ASP A 754 -27.31 20.68 6.50
N GLU A 755 -26.28 20.22 7.21
CA GLU A 755 -26.12 20.36 8.66
C GLU A 755 -24.88 21.24 8.96
N PRO A 756 -24.86 21.97 10.10
CA PRO A 756 -23.66 22.70 10.48
C PRO A 756 -22.49 21.75 10.69
N ALA A 757 -21.35 22.04 10.05
CA ALA A 757 -20.14 21.22 10.11
C ALA A 757 -18.95 22.01 10.71
N PHE A 758 -19.09 22.45 11.96
CA PHE A 758 -18.11 23.33 12.61
C PHE A 758 -16.76 22.64 12.81
N GLY A 759 -15.68 23.31 12.41
CA GLY A 759 -14.32 22.79 12.54
C GLY A 759 -13.98 21.69 11.53
N HIS A 760 -14.88 21.38 10.59
CA HIS A 760 -14.57 20.44 9.50
C HIS A 760 -13.53 21.07 8.57
N PRO A 761 -12.34 20.47 8.39
CA PRO A 761 -11.22 21.14 7.72
C PRO A 761 -11.56 21.57 6.29
N LEU A 762 -12.27 20.71 5.54
CA LEU A 762 -12.69 21.05 4.17
C LEU A 762 -13.69 22.21 4.11
N ILE A 763 -14.62 22.28 5.07
CA ILE A 763 -15.70 23.28 5.10
C ILE A 763 -15.17 24.62 5.57
N GLU A 764 -14.35 24.61 6.61
CA GLU A 764 -13.72 25.84 7.11
C GLU A 764 -12.75 26.43 6.08
N THR A 765 -12.02 25.60 5.33
CA THR A 765 -11.21 26.06 4.19
C THR A 765 -12.08 26.61 3.06
N ALA A 766 -13.15 25.92 2.68
CA ALA A 766 -14.08 26.38 1.64
C ALA A 766 -14.76 27.72 1.99
N ARG A 767 -15.13 27.93 3.25
CA ARG A 767 -15.67 29.21 3.75
C ARG A 767 -14.69 30.37 3.66
N ARG A 768 -13.38 30.09 3.56
CA ARG A 768 -12.31 31.10 3.41
C ARG A 768 -11.84 31.24 1.96
N ALA A 769 -12.63 30.78 0.99
CA ALA A 769 -12.33 30.96 -0.42
C ALA A 769 -12.18 32.44 -0.81
N SER A 770 -11.27 32.75 -1.74
CA SER A 770 -11.09 34.09 -2.31
C SER A 770 -12.24 34.54 -3.22
N ILE A 771 -13.14 33.63 -3.56
CA ILE A 771 -14.36 33.86 -4.34
C ILE A 771 -15.59 33.98 -3.43
N PRO A 772 -16.71 34.59 -3.91
CA PRO A 772 -17.97 34.63 -3.19
C PRO A 772 -18.44 33.24 -2.72
N VAL A 773 -18.85 33.14 -1.45
CA VAL A 773 -19.33 31.89 -0.84
C VAL A 773 -20.79 32.03 -0.36
N ALA A 774 -21.63 31.05 -0.70
CA ALA A 774 -22.96 30.86 -0.16
C ALA A 774 -22.97 29.74 0.88
N TYR A 775 -23.67 29.96 2.01
CA TYR A 775 -23.77 29.00 3.10
C TYR A 775 -25.00 29.27 3.98
N ARG A 776 -25.43 28.27 4.77
CA ARG A 776 -26.43 28.52 5.83
C ARG A 776 -25.77 29.22 7.01
N ASP A 777 -26.35 30.34 7.43
CA ASP A 777 -25.89 31.11 8.57
C ASP A 777 -26.38 30.50 9.88
N TRP A 778 -25.56 29.62 10.43
CA TRP A 778 -25.75 29.03 11.74
C TRP A 778 -25.49 30.00 12.90
N SER A 779 -25.01 31.23 12.65
CA SER A 779 -24.73 32.23 13.68
C SER A 779 -25.94 33.12 14.04
N ALA A 780 -27.07 32.93 13.37
CA ALA A 780 -28.27 33.76 13.51
C ALA A 780 -27.98 35.27 13.32
N GLY A 781 -27.16 35.62 12.33
CA GLY A 781 -26.76 36.99 12.01
C GLY A 781 -25.68 37.57 12.92
N SER A 782 -25.20 36.82 13.91
CA SER A 782 -24.16 37.31 14.85
C SER A 782 -22.81 37.52 14.17
N VAL A 783 -22.52 36.74 13.12
CA VAL A 783 -21.28 36.86 12.35
C VAL A 783 -21.59 37.45 10.98
N LYS A 784 -21.04 38.64 10.72
CA LYS A 784 -21.27 39.33 9.44
C LYS A 784 -20.59 38.59 8.28
N PRO A 785 -21.29 38.34 7.16
CA PRO A 785 -20.69 37.75 5.96
C PRO A 785 -19.66 38.70 5.34
N ARG A 786 -18.72 38.15 4.57
CA ARG A 786 -17.77 38.97 3.79
C ARG A 786 -18.53 39.62 2.63
N LYS A 787 -17.96 40.69 2.08
CA LYS A 787 -18.53 41.36 0.91
C LYS A 787 -18.62 40.37 -0.25
N GLY A 788 -19.84 40.13 -0.75
CA GLY A 788 -20.13 39.21 -1.85
C GLY A 788 -20.59 37.81 -1.42
N ASP A 789 -20.37 37.42 -0.16
CA ASP A 789 -20.88 36.16 0.36
C ASP A 789 -22.40 36.22 0.58
N LEU A 790 -23.07 35.09 0.41
CA LEU A 790 -24.50 34.90 0.69
C LEU A 790 -24.69 34.07 1.96
N ALA A 791 -25.08 34.74 3.05
CA ALA A 791 -25.49 34.11 4.29
C ALA A 791 -27.01 33.87 4.27
N ILE A 792 -27.43 32.62 4.13
CA ILE A 792 -28.85 32.24 4.07
C ILE A 792 -29.32 31.86 5.49
N PRO A 793 -30.46 32.34 6.00
CA PRO A 793 -30.93 31.97 7.33
C PRO A 793 -30.97 30.45 7.55
N ALA A 794 -30.48 29.97 8.70
CA ALA A 794 -30.44 28.54 9.00
C ALA A 794 -31.82 27.85 8.93
N ASN A 795 -32.89 28.58 9.23
CA ASN A 795 -34.28 28.10 9.21
C ASN A 795 -34.98 28.25 7.85
N ALA A 796 -34.30 28.80 6.82
CA ALA A 796 -34.87 28.90 5.48
C ALA A 796 -35.22 27.50 4.96
N ASP A 797 -36.39 27.35 4.35
CA ASP A 797 -36.74 26.05 3.77
C ASP A 797 -35.89 25.74 2.53
N GLU A 798 -36.12 24.58 1.92
CA GLU A 798 -35.33 24.14 0.77
C GLU A 798 -35.55 25.03 -0.46
N GLU A 799 -36.76 25.56 -0.66
CA GLU A 799 -37.14 26.39 -1.82
C GLU A 799 -36.56 27.79 -1.68
N GLU A 800 -36.72 28.42 -0.51
CA GLU A 800 -36.11 29.70 -0.16
C GLU A 800 -34.58 29.67 -0.31
N PHE A 801 -33.97 28.56 0.12
CA PHE A 801 -32.52 28.36 -0.03
C PHE A 801 -32.10 28.31 -1.50
N ILE A 802 -32.79 27.50 -2.30
CA ILE A 802 -32.48 27.32 -3.73
C ILE A 802 -32.67 28.65 -4.47
N ASP A 803 -33.78 29.35 -4.26
CA ASP A 803 -34.08 30.64 -4.90
C ASP A 803 -33.03 31.70 -4.56
N ALA A 804 -32.60 31.76 -3.29
CA ALA A 804 -31.54 32.66 -2.87
C ALA A 804 -30.20 32.36 -3.56
N VAL A 805 -29.83 31.08 -3.67
CA VAL A 805 -28.60 30.66 -4.37
C VAL A 805 -28.68 30.96 -5.86
N ILE A 806 -29.82 30.71 -6.51
CA ILE A 806 -30.03 31.00 -7.93
C ILE A 806 -29.93 32.49 -8.20
N ALA A 807 -30.62 33.32 -7.40
CA ALA A 807 -30.55 34.77 -7.55
C ALA A 807 -29.11 35.28 -7.36
N TRP A 808 -28.40 34.79 -6.35
CA TRP A 808 -27.02 35.19 -6.07
C TRP A 808 -26.01 34.77 -7.15
N ALA A 809 -26.13 33.54 -7.67
CA ALA A 809 -25.28 33.07 -8.76
C ALA A 809 -25.71 33.62 -10.14
N GLY A 810 -26.92 34.18 -10.25
CA GLY A 810 -27.51 34.73 -11.47
C GLY A 810 -27.34 36.24 -11.67
N LEU A 811 -27.13 37.01 -10.60
CA LEU A 811 -27.10 38.49 -10.62
C LEU A 811 -25.72 39.13 -10.90
N SER A 812 -24.76 38.42 -11.49
CA SER A 812 -23.47 39.03 -11.89
C SER A 812 -22.86 38.48 -13.17
#